data_AF-A0AAE9MV03-F1
#
_entry.id   AF-A0AAE9MV03-F1
#
_cell.length_a   1.000
_cell.length_b   1.000
_cell.length_c   1.000
_cell.angle_alpha   90.00
_cell.angle_beta   90.00
_cell.angle_gamma   90.00
#
_symmetry.space_group_name_H-M   'P 1'
#
loop_
_entity.id
_entity.type
_entity.pdbx_description
1 polymer ?
#
loop_
_entity_poly.entity_id
_entity_poly.type
_entity_poly.pdbx_seq_one_letter_code
_entity_poly.pdbx_strand_id
1 'polypeptide(L)'
;MIAKTFSSEGALGKAIPGFQARQPQIDMAEAVSSAIKDQTQLVVEAGTGTGKTFAYLVPALLSGKKVIISTGSKNLQEQLYHRDLPLMVNALGFYGQVALLKGRSNYLCLDRLSRQMVESHINEADPTLLTQLVKVRTWSSETKTGDLGDCDDLPEDSMIIPTITSTNDNCLGKECPSYTDCFVLKARKRAMDSDIVVVNHHLFLADLAIKETGFGELIPEADVFIFDEAHQLPDIASEYFGQSISSRQIQELAKDIEIAYRTEAKDMRQLQKVGDKLMQSAMDMRIVLGEPGFRGNWREALQSESIKRELVRLTDSLDLAIDVLKLALGRSQLLDTAFERANLIKGRIDRVCDVDITGYSYWYDTSPRHFALHITPLSVADKFHEQIEIKQGAWIFTSATLAVSGDFKHFTDRLGLKPKQQFSLSSPFDYEKQARLCVPRYLPEPNSPGLADKLVRMLASVIEENDGRCFFLCTSHSMMRELGERFREVLDLPVLMQGEMSKQKTLAEFMELGNALLVATGAFWEGIDVRGDALSCVIIDKLPFTAPDDPLLKARIEDCRLRGGEPFAEVQIPDAVITLKQGVGRLIRDQKDHGALIICDNRLVTRDYGGTFLGSLPPIPRTRDLERIKTFLKTEQPAAD
;
A
#
# COMPACT_ATOMS: atom_id res chain seq x y z
N MET A 1 -22.21 21.75 -18.61
CA MET A 1 -20.81 22.16 -18.90
C MET A 1 -19.90 20.93 -18.97
N ILE A 2 -19.99 20.01 -18.01
CA ILE A 2 -19.15 18.81 -17.92
C ILE A 2 -19.33 17.83 -19.09
N ALA A 3 -20.56 17.41 -19.40
CA ALA A 3 -20.80 16.53 -20.55
C ALA A 3 -20.24 17.08 -21.87
N LYS A 4 -20.26 18.41 -22.05
CA LYS A 4 -19.67 19.06 -23.23
C LYS A 4 -18.15 18.90 -23.28
N THR A 5 -17.47 18.91 -22.14
CA THR A 5 -16.02 18.68 -22.05
C THR A 5 -15.62 17.29 -22.55
N PHE A 6 -16.44 16.28 -22.27
CA PHE A 6 -16.27 14.90 -22.72
C PHE A 6 -16.84 14.62 -24.12
N SER A 7 -17.40 15.60 -24.82
CA SER A 7 -17.86 15.38 -26.20
C SER A 7 -16.68 15.31 -27.19
N SER A 8 -16.88 14.73 -28.36
CA SER A 8 -15.89 14.70 -29.45
C SER A 8 -15.46 16.10 -29.90
N GLU A 9 -16.35 17.09 -29.81
CA GLU A 9 -16.06 18.50 -30.09
C GLU A 9 -15.61 19.29 -28.83
N GLY A 10 -15.60 18.62 -27.68
CA GLY A 10 -15.21 19.14 -26.38
C GLY A 10 -13.70 19.29 -26.22
N ALA A 11 -13.29 19.75 -25.04
CA ALA A 11 -11.88 19.93 -24.71
C ALA A 11 -11.09 18.62 -24.81
N LEU A 12 -11.65 17.50 -24.32
CA LEU A 12 -10.97 16.21 -24.38
C LEU A 12 -10.95 15.61 -25.78
N GLY A 13 -12.06 15.71 -26.52
CA GLY A 13 -12.13 15.25 -27.91
C GLY A 13 -11.13 15.96 -28.84
N LYS A 14 -10.84 17.24 -28.57
CA LYS A 14 -9.83 18.02 -29.31
C LYS A 14 -8.40 17.74 -28.88
N ALA A 15 -8.16 17.51 -27.59
CA ALA A 15 -6.82 17.36 -27.04
C ALA A 15 -6.26 15.93 -27.17
N ILE A 16 -7.14 14.92 -27.22
CA ILE A 16 -6.75 13.50 -27.18
C ILE A 16 -7.14 12.82 -28.50
N PRO A 17 -6.16 12.44 -29.33
CA PRO A 17 -6.43 11.69 -30.56
C PRO A 17 -7.16 10.38 -30.27
N GLY A 18 -8.24 10.10 -30.99
CA GLY A 18 -9.02 8.87 -30.83
C GLY A 18 -9.89 8.82 -29.57
N PHE A 19 -10.06 9.94 -28.86
CA PHE A 19 -10.91 10.00 -27.68
C PHE A 19 -12.37 9.67 -28.00
N GLN A 20 -12.93 8.72 -27.24
CA GLN A 20 -14.34 8.35 -27.32
C GLN A 20 -15.01 8.62 -25.98
N ALA A 21 -16.08 9.41 -26.02
CA ALA A 21 -16.93 9.64 -24.87
C ALA A 21 -17.59 8.34 -24.43
N ARG A 22 -17.57 8.06 -23.12
CA ARG A 22 -18.23 6.88 -22.53
C ARG A 22 -19.31 7.38 -21.57
N GLN A 23 -20.54 6.86 -21.69
CA GLN A 23 -21.63 7.27 -20.80
C GLN A 23 -21.27 7.09 -19.31
N PRO A 24 -20.68 5.95 -18.87
CA PRO A 24 -20.25 5.81 -17.48
C PRO A 24 -19.27 6.90 -17.01
N GLN A 25 -18.40 7.37 -17.90
CA GLN A 25 -17.44 8.43 -17.58
C GLN A 25 -18.14 9.77 -17.31
N ILE A 26 -19.15 10.09 -18.13
CA ILE A 26 -19.95 11.31 -18.01
C ILE A 26 -20.78 11.24 -16.72
N ASP A 27 -21.44 10.11 -16.46
CA ASP A 27 -22.26 9.90 -15.26
C ASP A 27 -21.43 10.10 -13.99
N MET A 28 -20.22 9.53 -13.93
CA MET A 28 -19.29 9.74 -12.82
C MET A 28 -18.88 11.22 -12.71
N ALA A 29 -18.53 11.88 -13.81
CA ALA A 29 -18.07 13.26 -13.78
C ALA A 29 -19.16 14.24 -13.32
N GLU A 30 -20.41 13.99 -13.70
CA GLU A 30 -21.57 14.78 -13.24
C GLU A 30 -21.84 14.55 -11.74
N ALA A 31 -21.77 13.30 -11.27
CA ALA A 31 -21.91 12.99 -9.85
C ALA A 31 -20.79 13.64 -9.01
N VAL A 32 -19.53 13.56 -9.46
CA VAL A 32 -18.39 14.21 -8.79
C VAL A 32 -18.59 15.72 -8.73
N SER A 33 -19.05 16.35 -9.82
CA SER A 33 -19.33 17.78 -9.81
C SER A 33 -20.47 18.17 -8.89
N SER A 34 -21.53 17.37 -8.80
CA SER A 34 -22.62 17.61 -7.84
C SER A 34 -22.09 17.51 -6.41
N ALA A 35 -21.25 16.52 -6.12
CA ALA A 35 -20.63 16.36 -4.80
C ALA A 35 -19.71 17.54 -4.44
N ILE A 36 -18.90 18.02 -5.40
CA ILE A 36 -18.04 19.20 -5.22
C ILE A 36 -18.86 20.47 -4.95
N LYS A 37 -19.97 20.65 -5.67
CA LYS A 37 -20.86 21.81 -5.51
C LYS A 37 -21.57 21.78 -4.16
N ASP A 38 -22.12 20.63 -3.78
CA ASP A 38 -22.94 20.47 -2.58
C ASP A 38 -22.10 20.19 -1.31
N GLN A 39 -20.78 20.00 -1.44
CA GLN A 39 -19.87 19.58 -0.36
C GLN A 39 -20.34 18.28 0.33
N THR A 40 -20.62 17.25 -0.48
CA THR A 40 -21.16 15.98 0.02
C THR A 40 -20.23 14.81 -0.25
N GLN A 41 -20.55 13.68 0.38
CA GLN A 41 -19.87 12.40 0.18
C GLN A 41 -20.42 11.65 -1.04
N LEU A 42 -19.55 11.13 -1.89
CA LEU A 42 -19.85 10.30 -3.06
C LEU A 42 -18.99 9.04 -3.02
N VAL A 43 -19.63 7.87 -3.16
CA VAL A 43 -18.94 6.57 -3.30
C VAL A 43 -19.30 5.99 -4.66
N VAL A 44 -18.33 5.82 -5.56
CA VAL A 44 -18.58 5.33 -6.91
C VAL A 44 -17.64 4.20 -7.27
N GLU A 45 -18.20 3.00 -7.46
CA GLU A 45 -17.46 1.89 -8.05
C GLU A 45 -17.46 2.07 -9.56
N ALA A 46 -16.28 2.13 -10.17
CA ALA A 46 -16.15 2.30 -11.60
C ALA A 46 -15.10 1.33 -12.12
N GLY A 47 -15.50 0.35 -12.93
CA GLY A 47 -14.61 -0.71 -13.42
C GLY A 47 -13.40 -0.20 -14.22
N THR A 48 -12.47 -1.08 -14.55
CA THR A 48 -11.36 -0.75 -15.46
C THR A 48 -11.90 -0.20 -16.79
N GLY A 49 -11.22 0.79 -17.37
CA GLY A 49 -11.59 1.35 -18.68
C GLY A 49 -12.78 2.32 -18.69
N THR A 50 -13.50 2.47 -17.59
CA THR A 50 -14.56 3.49 -17.44
C THR A 50 -14.04 4.93 -17.55
N GLY A 51 -12.73 5.14 -17.42
CA GLY A 51 -12.13 6.48 -17.48
C GLY A 51 -12.22 7.25 -16.17
N LYS A 52 -12.25 6.55 -15.03
CA LYS A 52 -12.28 7.07 -13.64
C LYS A 52 -11.45 8.32 -13.45
N THR A 53 -10.17 8.24 -13.80
CA THR A 53 -9.19 9.33 -13.61
C THR A 53 -9.66 10.62 -14.24
N PHE A 54 -10.11 10.58 -15.50
CA PHE A 54 -10.57 11.79 -16.17
C PHE A 54 -11.95 12.23 -15.65
N ALA A 55 -12.79 11.28 -15.26
CA ALA A 55 -14.11 11.56 -14.70
C ALA A 55 -14.04 12.38 -13.40
N TYR A 56 -13.05 12.13 -12.53
CA TYR A 56 -12.84 12.97 -11.34
C TYR A 56 -11.94 14.19 -11.60
N LEU A 57 -10.95 14.12 -12.51
CA LEU A 57 -10.03 15.23 -12.77
C LEU A 57 -10.72 16.43 -13.44
N VAL A 58 -11.61 16.18 -14.40
CA VAL A 58 -12.33 17.26 -15.10
C VAL A 58 -13.11 18.16 -14.13
N PRO A 59 -14.05 17.64 -13.31
CA PRO A 59 -14.76 18.47 -12.37
C PRO A 59 -13.85 19.04 -11.26
N ALA A 60 -12.78 18.35 -10.86
CA ALA A 60 -11.80 18.87 -9.91
C ALA A 60 -11.08 20.12 -10.44
N LEU A 61 -10.51 20.05 -11.65
CA LEU A 61 -9.80 21.15 -12.30
C LEU A 61 -10.73 22.34 -12.62
N LEU A 62 -11.98 22.08 -12.99
CA LEU A 62 -12.97 23.12 -13.30
C LEU A 62 -13.61 23.74 -12.05
N SER A 63 -13.41 23.16 -10.86
CA SER A 63 -14.04 23.63 -9.63
C SER A 63 -13.50 24.98 -9.14
N GLY A 64 -12.25 25.30 -9.47
CA GLY A 64 -11.54 26.46 -8.92
C GLY A 64 -11.28 26.37 -7.41
N LYS A 65 -11.43 25.18 -6.80
CA LYS A 65 -11.20 24.92 -5.37
C LYS A 65 -9.83 24.30 -5.14
N LYS A 66 -9.36 24.28 -3.88
CA LYS A 66 -8.19 23.48 -3.50
C LYS A 66 -8.57 21.99 -3.45
N VAL A 67 -7.79 21.16 -4.12
CA VAL A 67 -8.06 19.72 -4.29
C VAL A 67 -6.90 18.88 -3.78
N ILE A 68 -7.22 17.85 -2.98
CA ILE A 68 -6.29 16.77 -2.66
C ILE A 68 -6.76 15.51 -3.38
N ILE A 69 -5.85 14.91 -4.15
CA ILE A 69 -6.06 13.60 -4.77
C ILE A 69 -5.14 12.61 -4.07
N SER A 70 -5.73 11.64 -3.39
CA SER A 70 -5.04 10.58 -2.67
C SER A 70 -5.15 9.28 -3.46
N THR A 71 -4.02 8.65 -3.79
CA THR A 71 -3.97 7.37 -4.51
C THR A 71 -3.55 6.21 -3.61
N GLY A 72 -4.01 5.00 -3.93
CA GLY A 72 -3.63 3.79 -3.20
C GLY A 72 -2.14 3.43 -3.25
N SER A 73 -1.47 3.66 -4.40
CA SER A 73 -0.05 3.33 -4.57
C SER A 73 0.78 4.49 -5.12
N LYS A 74 2.10 4.43 -4.89
CA LYS A 74 3.08 5.39 -5.44
C LYS A 74 3.11 5.37 -6.97
N ASN A 75 2.98 4.21 -7.59
CA ASN A 75 2.97 4.10 -9.06
C ASN A 75 1.74 4.79 -9.67
N LEU A 76 0.57 4.62 -9.06
CA LEU A 76 -0.63 5.35 -9.46
C LEU A 76 -0.46 6.86 -9.23
N GLN A 77 0.20 7.24 -8.14
CA GLN A 77 0.53 8.62 -7.81
C GLN A 77 1.39 9.27 -8.92
N GLU A 78 2.45 8.58 -9.34
CA GLU A 78 3.36 9.03 -10.39
C GLU A 78 2.69 9.06 -11.76
N GLN A 79 1.92 8.03 -12.11
CA GLN A 79 1.15 8.01 -13.36
C GLN A 79 0.19 9.20 -13.43
N LEU A 80 -0.55 9.44 -12.34
CA LEU A 80 -1.50 10.55 -12.25
C LEU A 80 -0.78 11.89 -12.43
N TYR A 81 0.37 12.09 -11.78
CA TYR A 81 1.09 13.36 -11.78
C TYR A 81 1.91 13.63 -13.04
N HIS A 82 2.61 12.64 -13.59
CA HIS A 82 3.49 12.82 -14.74
C HIS A 82 2.79 12.68 -16.09
N ARG A 83 1.65 11.97 -16.15
CA ARG A 83 0.93 11.68 -17.40
C ARG A 83 -0.47 12.28 -17.44
N ASP A 84 -1.33 11.89 -16.50
CA ASP A 84 -2.76 12.18 -16.60
C ASP A 84 -3.09 13.66 -16.29
N LEU A 85 -2.50 14.23 -15.24
CA LEU A 85 -2.68 15.64 -14.88
C LEU A 85 -2.16 16.62 -15.94
N PRO A 86 -0.93 16.51 -16.47
CA PRO A 86 -0.43 17.42 -17.50
C PRO A 86 -1.31 17.41 -18.76
N LEU A 87 -1.80 16.24 -19.16
CA LEU A 87 -2.76 16.11 -20.26
C LEU A 87 -4.05 16.88 -19.97
N MET A 88 -4.65 16.71 -18.78
CA MET A 88 -5.88 17.40 -18.40
C MET A 88 -5.70 18.91 -18.22
N VAL A 89 -4.59 19.35 -17.63
CA VAL A 89 -4.25 20.76 -17.45
C VAL A 89 -4.17 21.46 -18.79
N ASN A 90 -3.47 20.86 -19.76
CA ASN A 90 -3.36 21.39 -21.11
C ASN A 90 -4.70 21.37 -21.85
N ALA A 91 -5.45 20.27 -21.76
CA ALA A 91 -6.73 20.13 -22.45
C ALA A 91 -7.79 21.13 -21.95
N LEU A 92 -7.85 21.35 -20.64
CA LEU A 92 -8.85 22.22 -20.00
C LEU A 92 -8.41 23.69 -19.90
N GLY A 93 -7.14 23.99 -20.19
CA GLY A 93 -6.58 25.34 -20.00
C GLY A 93 -6.54 25.74 -18.53
N PHE A 94 -6.16 24.81 -17.64
CA PHE A 94 -6.02 25.09 -16.22
C PHE A 94 -4.73 25.87 -15.95
N TYR A 95 -4.83 26.96 -15.17
CA TYR A 95 -3.69 27.85 -14.87
C TYR A 95 -3.18 27.73 -13.43
N GLY A 96 -3.82 26.91 -12.59
CA GLY A 96 -3.41 26.69 -11.22
C GLY A 96 -2.16 25.82 -11.10
N GLN A 97 -1.61 25.76 -9.88
CA GLN A 97 -0.42 24.97 -9.58
C GLN A 97 -0.77 23.56 -9.14
N VAL A 98 -0.04 22.58 -9.67
CA VAL A 98 -0.12 21.18 -9.29
C VAL A 98 1.17 20.73 -8.61
N ALA A 99 1.07 19.94 -7.54
CA ALA A 99 2.23 19.39 -6.85
C ALA A 99 2.07 17.92 -6.49
N LEU A 100 3.20 17.21 -6.51
CA LEU A 100 3.35 15.85 -6.00
C LEU A 100 4.00 15.92 -4.62
N LEU A 101 3.40 15.26 -3.63
CA LEU A 101 3.97 15.15 -2.29
C LEU A 101 4.02 13.69 -1.83
N LYS A 102 5.23 13.22 -1.54
CA LYS A 102 5.50 11.85 -1.05
C LYS A 102 5.91 11.87 0.44
N GLY A 103 6.00 10.69 1.05
CA GLY A 103 6.58 10.56 2.39
C GLY A 103 8.09 10.86 2.39
N ARG A 104 8.64 11.31 3.53
CA ARG A 104 10.06 11.70 3.67
C ARG A 104 11.08 10.62 3.29
N SER A 105 10.72 9.33 3.40
CA SER A 105 11.56 8.20 3.00
C SER A 105 11.71 8.04 1.49
N ASN A 106 11.01 8.87 0.70
CA ASN A 106 11.14 8.92 -0.77
C ASN A 106 12.04 10.07 -1.23
N TYR A 107 12.55 10.89 -0.29
CA TYR A 107 13.43 12.00 -0.63
C TYR A 107 14.83 11.78 -0.08
N LEU A 108 15.82 12.11 -0.89
CA LEU A 108 17.22 12.13 -0.48
C LEU A 108 17.43 13.09 0.69
N CYS A 109 18.11 12.62 1.74
CA CYS A 109 18.59 13.47 2.82
C CYS A 109 20.06 13.82 2.61
N LEU A 110 20.34 15.08 2.24
CA LEU A 110 21.70 15.56 1.94
C LEU A 110 22.66 15.37 3.12
N ASP A 111 22.21 15.65 4.35
CA ASP A 111 23.01 15.45 5.56
C ASP A 111 23.36 13.97 5.76
N ARG A 112 22.39 13.06 5.61
CA ARG A 112 22.65 11.62 5.78
C ARG A 112 23.51 11.03 4.67
N LEU A 113 23.31 11.45 3.42
CA LEU A 113 24.20 11.09 2.32
C LEU A 113 25.65 11.50 2.64
N SER A 114 25.85 12.72 3.15
CA SER A 114 27.20 13.21 3.51
C SER A 114 27.85 12.38 4.62
N ARG A 115 27.09 12.01 5.67
CA ARG A 115 27.59 11.15 6.76
C ARG A 115 27.93 9.76 6.25
N GLN A 116 27.03 9.16 5.45
CA GLN A 116 27.22 7.83 4.92
C GLN A 116 28.47 7.75 4.04
N MET A 117 28.74 8.78 3.22
CA MET A 117 29.98 8.83 2.44
C MET A 117 31.23 8.82 3.33
N VAL A 118 31.23 9.60 4.43
CA VAL A 118 32.37 9.63 5.37
C VAL A 118 32.54 8.28 6.08
N GLU A 119 31.45 7.69 6.58
CA GLU A 119 31.48 6.38 7.26
C GLU A 119 31.92 5.24 6.34
N SER A 120 31.45 5.24 5.09
CA SER A 120 31.81 4.22 4.10
C SER A 120 33.25 4.32 3.59
N HIS A 121 33.92 5.47 3.76
CA HIS A 121 35.36 5.58 3.51
C HIS A 121 36.21 5.04 4.67
N ILE A 122 35.63 4.91 5.86
CA ILE A 122 36.33 4.48 7.09
C ILE A 122 36.20 2.96 7.30
N ASN A 123 35.09 2.36 6.88
CA ASN A 123 34.81 0.92 7.02
C ASN A 123 34.99 0.19 5.68
N GLU A 124 35.37 -1.10 5.70
CA GLU A 124 35.34 -1.98 4.52
C GLU A 124 33.87 -2.24 4.11
N ALA A 125 33.27 -1.27 3.43
CA ALA A 125 31.93 -1.37 2.90
C ALA A 125 31.91 -2.27 1.64
N ASP A 126 30.78 -2.95 1.45
CA ASP A 126 30.53 -3.76 0.25
C ASP A 126 30.76 -2.92 -1.03
N PRO A 127 31.60 -3.37 -1.98
CA PRO A 127 31.87 -2.67 -3.24
C PRO A 127 30.61 -2.30 -4.03
N THR A 128 29.56 -3.13 -3.97
CA THR A 128 28.29 -2.85 -4.66
C THR A 128 27.56 -1.67 -4.02
N LEU A 129 27.48 -1.61 -2.69
CA LEU A 129 26.86 -0.49 -1.97
C LEU A 129 27.63 0.81 -2.17
N LEU A 130 28.97 0.76 -2.21
CA LEU A 130 29.82 1.91 -2.54
C LEU A 130 29.52 2.46 -3.94
N THR A 131 29.39 1.56 -4.92
CA THR A 131 29.06 1.96 -6.30
C THR A 131 27.71 2.67 -6.36
N GLN A 132 26.70 2.15 -5.65
CA GLN A 132 25.38 2.78 -5.55
C GLN A 132 25.45 4.16 -4.85
N LEU A 133 26.21 4.30 -3.76
CA LEU A 133 26.40 5.58 -3.08
C LEU A 133 27.05 6.64 -3.97
N VAL A 134 28.04 6.26 -4.78
CA VAL A 134 28.68 7.17 -5.74
C VAL A 134 27.68 7.61 -6.82
N LYS A 135 26.87 6.70 -7.36
CA LYS A 135 25.80 7.03 -8.30
C LYS A 135 24.80 8.03 -7.72
N VAL A 136 24.31 7.76 -6.50
CA VAL A 136 23.41 8.68 -5.78
C VAL A 136 24.07 10.03 -5.55
N ARG A 137 25.37 10.08 -5.24
CA ARG A 137 26.09 11.34 -5.05
C ARG A 137 26.15 12.16 -6.34
N THR A 138 26.44 11.53 -7.48
CA THR A 138 26.42 12.21 -8.79
C THR A 138 25.02 12.75 -9.08
N TRP A 139 23.99 11.91 -8.96
CA TRP A 139 22.59 12.30 -9.15
C TRP A 139 22.13 13.42 -8.20
N SER A 140 22.63 13.44 -6.96
CA SER A 140 22.27 14.48 -5.97
C SER A 140 22.63 15.91 -6.40
N SER A 141 23.61 16.05 -7.31
CA SER A 141 24.03 17.34 -7.86
C SER A 141 23.17 17.80 -9.05
N GLU A 142 22.43 16.89 -9.67
CA GLU A 142 21.61 17.13 -10.86
C GLU A 142 20.12 17.27 -10.52
N THR A 143 19.66 16.55 -9.48
CA THR A 143 18.26 16.51 -9.09
C THR A 143 17.76 17.84 -8.50
N LYS A 144 16.57 18.27 -8.94
CA LYS A 144 15.87 19.46 -8.40
C LYS A 144 14.84 19.11 -7.32
N THR A 145 14.33 17.89 -7.35
CA THR A 145 13.26 17.38 -6.48
C THR A 145 13.83 16.58 -5.32
N GLY A 146 14.96 15.91 -5.53
CA GLY A 146 15.52 14.93 -4.60
C GLY A 146 14.62 13.72 -4.41
N ASP A 147 13.64 13.50 -5.28
CA ASP A 147 12.74 12.35 -5.27
C ASP A 147 13.50 11.13 -5.76
N LEU A 148 13.63 10.10 -4.93
CA LEU A 148 14.38 8.90 -5.27
C LEU A 148 13.74 8.11 -6.41
N GLY A 149 12.45 8.33 -6.72
CA GLY A 149 11.81 7.77 -7.91
C GLY A 149 12.42 8.27 -9.22
N ASP A 150 13.06 9.45 -9.21
CA ASP A 150 13.74 10.02 -10.38
C ASP A 150 15.21 9.52 -10.52
N CYS A 151 15.63 8.52 -9.73
CA CYS A 151 16.99 8.00 -9.70
C CYS A 151 17.06 6.59 -10.34
N ASP A 152 17.13 6.53 -11.67
CA ASP A 152 17.13 5.29 -12.47
C ASP A 152 18.25 4.30 -12.10
N ASP A 153 19.35 4.83 -11.57
CA ASP A 153 20.57 4.11 -11.25
C ASP A 153 20.54 3.38 -9.90
N LEU A 154 19.46 3.54 -9.13
CA LEU A 154 19.29 2.97 -7.80
C LEU A 154 18.12 1.97 -7.74
N PRO A 155 18.37 0.68 -7.41
CA PRO A 155 17.28 -0.28 -7.18
C PRO A 155 16.37 0.12 -6.00
N GLU A 156 15.06 -0.09 -6.13
CA GLU A 156 14.07 0.28 -5.10
C GLU A 156 14.26 -0.45 -3.76
N ASP A 157 14.78 -1.67 -3.79
CA ASP A 157 15.06 -2.51 -2.62
C ASP A 157 16.49 -2.34 -2.10
N SER A 158 17.23 -1.36 -2.65
CA SER A 158 18.61 -1.12 -2.26
C SER A 158 18.74 -0.85 -0.76
N MET A 159 19.65 -1.59 -0.13
CA MET A 159 19.97 -1.46 1.29
C MET A 159 20.57 -0.10 1.66
N ILE A 160 20.99 0.74 0.70
CA ILE A 160 21.46 2.10 0.99
C ILE A 160 20.32 3.09 1.18
N ILE A 161 19.11 2.84 0.69
CA ILE A 161 17.99 3.80 0.77
C ILE A 161 17.68 4.22 2.22
N PRO A 162 17.56 3.30 3.20
CA PRO A 162 17.34 3.69 4.60
C PRO A 162 18.50 4.47 5.23
N THR A 163 19.72 4.37 4.67
CA THR A 163 20.89 5.11 5.18
C THR A 163 20.90 6.54 4.65
N ILE A 164 20.50 6.77 3.40
CA ILE A 164 20.50 8.10 2.75
C ILE A 164 19.17 8.87 2.85
N THR A 165 18.12 8.28 3.43
CA THR A 165 16.80 8.92 3.65
C THR A 165 16.54 9.16 5.13
N SER A 166 15.54 9.99 5.46
CA SER A 166 15.20 10.31 6.85
C SER A 166 13.86 9.73 7.30
N THR A 167 13.72 9.49 8.60
CA THR A 167 12.47 9.12 9.30
C THR A 167 12.03 10.27 10.23
N ASN A 168 10.90 10.13 10.91
CA ASN A 168 10.50 11.09 11.95
C ASN A 168 11.53 11.09 13.09
N ASP A 169 12.06 9.92 13.45
CA ASP A 169 12.93 9.74 14.62
C ASP A 169 14.38 10.21 14.42
N ASN A 170 14.86 10.26 13.17
CA ASN A 170 16.26 10.57 12.88
C ASN A 170 16.48 11.94 12.21
N CYS A 171 15.41 12.68 11.92
CA CYS A 171 15.49 13.97 11.26
C CYS A 171 15.80 15.07 12.26
N LEU A 172 16.83 15.87 12.00
CA LEU A 172 17.25 16.99 12.85
C LEU A 172 16.33 18.22 12.76
N GLY A 173 15.31 18.20 11.90
CA GLY A 173 14.37 19.30 11.75
C GLY A 173 15.07 20.62 11.41
N LYS A 174 14.72 21.68 12.16
CA LYS A 174 15.28 23.04 11.97
C LYS A 174 16.77 23.14 12.30
N GLU A 175 17.32 22.20 13.06
CA GLU A 175 18.75 22.15 13.44
C GLU A 175 19.60 21.45 12.37
N CYS A 176 18.98 20.95 11.29
CA CYS A 176 19.70 20.27 10.22
C CYS A 176 20.66 21.23 9.48
N PRO A 177 21.94 20.86 9.30
CA PRO A 177 22.90 21.69 8.54
C PRO A 177 22.46 21.94 7.10
N SER A 178 21.67 21.03 6.52
CA SER A 178 21.15 21.12 5.15
C SER A 178 19.69 21.58 5.09
N TYR A 179 19.16 22.26 6.13
CA TYR A 179 17.74 22.63 6.22
C TYR A 179 17.26 23.46 5.01
N THR A 180 18.02 24.48 4.60
CA THR A 180 17.67 25.35 3.47
C THR A 180 17.56 24.58 2.16
N ASP A 181 18.41 23.58 1.97
CA ASP A 181 18.45 22.75 0.76
C ASP A 181 17.66 21.46 0.87
N CYS A 182 16.94 21.26 1.98
CA CYS A 182 16.19 20.05 2.23
C CYS A 182 15.06 19.85 1.20
N PHE A 183 15.16 18.76 0.44
CA PHE A 183 14.18 18.38 -0.57
C PHE A 183 12.78 18.16 0.01
N VAL A 184 12.66 17.57 1.20
CA VAL A 184 11.37 17.39 1.90
C VAL A 184 10.72 18.73 2.21
N LEU A 185 11.49 19.71 2.68
CA LEU A 185 10.99 21.05 2.99
C LEU A 185 10.52 21.77 1.72
N LYS A 186 11.32 21.72 0.65
CA LYS A 186 11.00 22.31 -0.66
C LYS A 186 9.72 21.68 -1.25
N ALA A 187 9.58 20.36 -1.17
CA ALA A 187 8.39 19.64 -1.63
C ALA A 187 7.12 20.04 -0.84
N ARG A 188 7.21 20.10 0.50
CA ARG A 188 6.09 20.55 1.35
C ARG A 188 5.68 21.97 1.05
N LYS A 189 6.63 22.90 0.89
CA LYS A 189 6.33 24.29 0.55
C LYS A 189 5.59 24.38 -0.79
N ARG A 190 6.08 23.68 -1.82
CA ARG A 190 5.41 23.60 -3.12
C ARG A 190 3.99 23.06 -3.00
N ALA A 191 3.78 22.01 -2.20
CA ALA A 191 2.45 21.46 -1.96
C ALA A 191 1.50 22.47 -1.28
N MET A 192 1.98 23.22 -0.28
CA MET A 192 1.17 24.24 0.40
C MET A 192 0.72 25.37 -0.54
N ASP A 193 1.60 25.76 -1.46
CA ASP A 193 1.36 26.82 -2.45
C ASP A 193 0.52 26.35 -3.66
N SER A 194 0.22 25.04 -3.76
CA SER A 194 -0.49 24.46 -4.91
C SER A 194 -2.02 24.41 -4.75
N ASP A 195 -2.72 24.48 -5.87
CA ASP A 195 -4.17 24.34 -5.95
C ASP A 195 -4.60 22.87 -5.96
N ILE A 196 -3.78 22.00 -6.55
CA ILE A 196 -4.01 20.55 -6.57
C ILE A 196 -2.77 19.83 -6.04
N VAL A 197 -2.96 19.02 -5.01
CA VAL A 197 -1.89 18.20 -4.43
C VAL A 197 -2.21 16.73 -4.59
N VAL A 198 -1.29 16.00 -5.21
CA VAL A 198 -1.35 14.55 -5.32
C VAL A 198 -0.53 13.91 -4.20
N VAL A 199 -1.19 13.12 -3.36
CA VAL A 199 -0.61 12.36 -2.24
C VAL A 199 -0.94 10.88 -2.38
N ASN A 200 -0.32 10.01 -1.59
CA ASN A 200 -0.82 8.65 -1.39
C ASN A 200 -1.71 8.58 -0.15
N HIS A 201 -2.51 7.51 -0.01
CA HIS A 201 -3.36 7.27 1.16
C HIS A 201 -2.59 7.31 2.47
N HIS A 202 -1.40 6.71 2.50
CA HIS A 202 -0.52 6.69 3.66
C HIS A 202 -0.16 8.10 4.16
N LEU A 203 0.27 9.00 3.27
CA LEU A 203 0.62 10.36 3.67
C LEU A 203 -0.59 11.16 4.12
N PHE A 204 -1.74 10.98 3.45
CA PHE A 204 -3.00 11.62 3.84
C PHE A 204 -3.41 11.23 5.27
N LEU A 205 -3.39 9.93 5.57
CA LEU A 205 -3.76 9.41 6.88
C LEU A 205 -2.72 9.74 7.95
N ALA A 206 -1.43 9.83 7.59
CA ALA A 206 -0.39 10.33 8.48
C ALA A 206 -0.62 11.79 8.89
N ASP A 207 -0.97 12.67 7.94
CA ASP A 207 -1.34 14.06 8.24
C ASP A 207 -2.56 14.12 9.17
N LEU A 208 -3.55 13.26 8.92
CA LEU A 208 -4.76 13.17 9.72
C LEU A 208 -4.47 12.75 11.17
N ALA A 209 -3.65 11.72 11.36
CA ALA A 209 -3.27 11.22 12.69
C ALA A 209 -2.37 12.21 13.46
N ILE A 210 -1.49 12.96 12.77
CA ILE A 210 -0.62 13.95 13.40
C ILE A 210 -1.42 15.19 13.86
N LYS A 211 -2.42 15.62 13.09
CA LYS A 211 -3.29 16.74 13.46
C LYS A 211 -4.02 16.52 14.79
N GLU A 212 -4.35 15.28 15.16
CA GLU A 212 -4.89 14.94 16.49
C GLU A 212 -3.94 15.35 17.64
N THR A 213 -2.62 15.36 17.40
CA THR A 213 -1.61 15.71 18.40
C THR A 213 -1.20 17.18 18.42
N GLY A 214 -1.76 18.00 17.51
CA GLY A 214 -1.45 19.43 17.40
C GLY A 214 -0.08 19.78 16.81
N PHE A 215 0.66 18.79 16.29
CA PHE A 215 1.93 19.03 15.58
C PHE A 215 1.68 19.35 14.10
N GLY A 216 2.47 20.27 13.54
CA GLY A 216 2.17 21.02 12.32
C GLY A 216 1.79 20.25 11.04
N GLU A 217 1.14 20.97 10.13
CA GLU A 217 0.50 20.45 8.92
C GLU A 217 1.50 19.89 7.90
N LEU A 218 1.23 18.68 7.40
CA LEU A 218 2.01 18.05 6.32
C LEU A 218 1.42 18.36 4.95
N ILE A 219 0.09 18.46 4.87
CA ILE A 219 -0.69 18.65 3.64
C ILE A 219 -1.55 19.91 3.80
N PRO A 220 -1.72 20.73 2.74
CA PRO A 220 -2.58 21.90 2.80
C PRO A 220 -4.04 21.57 3.15
N GLU A 221 -4.77 22.59 3.60
CA GLU A 221 -6.22 22.54 3.62
C GLU A 221 -6.79 22.50 2.19
N ALA A 222 -7.89 21.75 2.02
CA ALA A 222 -8.55 21.57 0.74
C ALA A 222 -10.06 21.48 0.93
N ASP A 223 -10.80 21.88 -0.11
CA ASP A 223 -12.27 21.80 -0.13
C ASP A 223 -12.77 20.52 -0.78
N VAL A 224 -11.90 19.82 -1.51
CA VAL A 224 -12.22 18.62 -2.29
C VAL A 224 -11.18 17.54 -2.02
N PHE A 225 -11.64 16.38 -1.57
CA PHE A 225 -10.83 15.20 -1.31
C PHE A 225 -11.27 14.08 -2.24
N ILE A 226 -10.36 13.60 -3.09
CA ILE A 226 -10.61 12.50 -4.02
C ILE A 226 -9.71 11.32 -3.63
N PHE A 227 -10.30 10.17 -3.35
CA PHE A 227 -9.60 8.93 -3.04
C PHE A 227 -9.75 7.97 -4.21
N ASP A 228 -8.65 7.72 -4.92
CA ASP A 228 -8.56 6.74 -6.00
C ASP A 228 -7.92 5.45 -5.48
N GLU A 229 -8.46 4.32 -5.89
CA GLU A 229 -8.28 3.02 -5.23
C GLU A 229 -8.66 3.03 -3.75
N ALA A 230 -9.78 3.70 -3.45
CA ALA A 230 -10.29 3.87 -2.10
C ALA A 230 -10.51 2.56 -1.31
N HIS A 231 -10.60 1.40 -1.98
CA HIS A 231 -10.75 0.09 -1.32
C HIS A 231 -9.62 -0.21 -0.31
N GLN A 232 -8.42 0.35 -0.50
CA GLN A 232 -7.30 0.18 0.43
C GLN A 232 -7.38 1.09 1.66
N LEU A 233 -8.12 2.20 1.56
CA LEU A 233 -8.16 3.25 2.57
C LEU A 233 -8.53 2.75 3.98
N PRO A 234 -9.52 1.85 4.17
CA PRO A 234 -9.88 1.37 5.49
C PRO A 234 -8.74 0.63 6.21
N ASP A 235 -7.99 -0.23 5.49
CA ASP A 235 -6.85 -0.97 6.05
C ASP A 235 -5.70 -0.03 6.43
N ILE A 236 -5.36 0.89 5.52
CA ILE A 236 -4.30 1.86 5.77
C ILE A 236 -4.68 2.78 6.94
N ALA A 237 -5.93 3.22 7.01
CA ALA A 237 -6.42 4.05 8.10
C ALA A 237 -6.30 3.31 9.44
N SER A 238 -6.70 2.03 9.48
CA SER A 238 -6.54 1.19 10.67
C SER A 238 -5.11 1.20 11.19
N GLU A 239 -4.11 1.06 10.31
CA GLU A 239 -2.70 1.11 10.70
C GLU A 239 -2.29 2.46 11.32
N TYR A 240 -2.68 3.59 10.72
CA TYR A 240 -2.31 4.93 11.21
C TYR A 240 -3.00 5.33 12.51
N PHE A 241 -4.25 4.92 12.70
CA PHE A 241 -4.97 5.13 13.95
C PHE A 241 -4.62 4.10 15.02
N GLY A 242 -3.77 3.12 14.69
CA GLY A 242 -3.18 2.18 15.61
C GLY A 242 -2.18 2.83 16.56
N GLN A 243 -1.98 2.17 17.70
CA GLN A 243 -0.98 2.54 18.69
C GLN A 243 0.12 1.48 18.70
N SER A 244 1.36 1.92 18.85
CA SER A 244 2.49 0.99 18.98
C SER A 244 3.50 1.45 20.02
N ILE A 245 4.17 0.46 20.59
CA ILE A 245 5.34 0.63 21.45
C ILE A 245 6.46 -0.29 20.97
N SER A 246 7.63 0.27 20.73
CA SER A 246 8.81 -0.48 20.30
C SER A 246 9.86 -0.53 21.40
N SER A 247 10.61 -1.63 21.45
CA SER A 247 11.75 -1.74 22.36
C SER A 247 12.85 -0.72 22.04
N ARG A 248 12.89 -0.17 20.82
CA ARG A 248 13.76 0.93 20.44
C ARG A 248 13.48 2.19 21.27
N GLN A 249 12.21 2.57 21.46
CA GLN A 249 11.85 3.74 22.27
C GLN A 249 12.27 3.56 23.74
N ILE A 250 12.17 2.34 24.26
CA ILE A 250 12.61 1.98 25.62
C ILE A 250 14.13 2.06 25.74
N GLN A 251 14.85 1.53 24.74
CA GLN A 251 16.31 1.56 24.69
C GLN A 251 16.87 2.99 24.51
N GLU A 252 16.21 3.82 23.71
CA GLU A 252 16.56 5.24 23.57
C GLU A 252 16.34 6.00 24.88
N LEU A 253 15.22 5.77 25.58
CA LEU A 253 14.99 6.32 26.92
C LEU A 253 16.10 5.91 27.91
N ALA A 254 16.47 4.63 27.93
CA ALA A 254 17.56 4.14 28.78
C ALA A 254 18.89 4.86 28.50
N LYS A 255 19.21 5.06 27.21
CA LYS A 255 20.42 5.77 26.78
C LYS A 255 20.39 7.25 27.18
N ASP A 256 19.24 7.91 27.04
CA ASP A 256 19.09 9.32 27.42
C ASP A 256 19.27 9.52 28.93
N ILE A 257 18.74 8.60 29.74
CA ILE A 257 18.95 8.57 31.20
C ILE A 257 20.45 8.40 31.53
N GLU A 258 21.14 7.50 30.82
CA GLU A 258 22.58 7.26 31.01
C GLU A 258 23.43 8.48 30.62
N ILE A 259 23.08 9.15 29.52
CA ILE A 259 23.73 10.39 29.07
C ILE A 259 23.53 11.49 30.12
N ALA A 260 22.31 11.72 30.58
CA ALA A 260 22.00 12.74 31.58
C ALA A 260 22.71 12.46 32.92
N TYR A 261 22.80 11.19 33.34
CA TYR A 261 23.61 10.80 34.50
C TYR A 261 25.09 11.15 34.33
N ARG A 262 25.68 10.85 33.17
CA ARG A 262 27.11 11.07 32.91
C ARG A 262 27.48 12.53 32.72
N THR A 263 26.53 13.37 32.30
CA THR A 263 26.79 14.77 31.94
C THR A 263 26.35 15.74 33.02
N GLU A 264 25.17 15.52 33.62
CA GLU A 264 24.46 16.53 34.42
C GLU A 264 24.15 16.09 35.85
N ALA A 265 23.86 14.80 36.09
CA ALA A 265 23.39 14.28 37.39
C ALA A 265 24.26 13.14 37.97
N LYS A 266 25.59 13.33 38.00
CA LYS A 266 26.57 12.31 38.43
C LYS A 266 26.42 11.84 39.88
N ASP A 267 25.80 12.64 40.72
CA ASP A 267 25.50 12.32 42.12
C ASP A 267 24.40 11.25 42.25
N MET A 268 23.53 11.12 41.24
CA MET A 268 22.40 10.20 41.24
C MET A 268 22.74 8.85 40.58
N ARG A 269 23.58 8.03 41.24
CA ARG A 269 23.92 6.66 40.76
C ARG A 269 22.73 5.76 40.45
N GLN A 270 21.55 6.07 40.98
CA GLN A 270 20.30 5.37 40.68
C GLN A 270 19.92 5.50 39.20
N LEU A 271 20.19 6.64 38.55
CA LEU A 271 19.89 6.88 37.14
C LEU A 271 20.63 5.88 36.23
N GLN A 272 21.91 5.64 36.50
CA GLN A 272 22.68 4.63 35.76
C GLN A 272 22.04 3.24 35.90
N LYS A 273 21.72 2.83 37.13
CA LYS A 273 21.15 1.50 37.40
C LYS A 273 19.80 1.29 36.71
N VAL A 274 18.93 2.31 36.69
CA VAL A 274 17.63 2.18 36.01
C VAL A 274 17.76 2.19 34.50
N GLY A 275 18.70 2.97 33.94
CA GLY A 275 19.04 2.92 32.52
C GLY A 275 19.51 1.52 32.09
N ASP A 276 20.49 0.96 32.80
CA ASP A 276 21.02 -0.38 32.53
C ASP A 276 19.91 -1.45 32.64
N LYS A 277 19.07 -1.38 33.67
CA LYS A 277 17.98 -2.34 33.91
C LYS A 277 16.88 -2.25 32.85
N LEU A 278 16.52 -1.04 32.41
CA LEU A 278 15.57 -0.83 31.31
C LEU A 278 16.10 -1.42 30.00
N MET A 279 17.37 -1.17 29.68
CA MET A 279 18.00 -1.73 28.48
C MET A 279 18.04 -3.26 28.51
N GLN A 280 18.44 -3.84 29.65
CA GLN A 280 18.50 -5.29 29.83
C GLN A 280 17.12 -5.95 29.71
N SER A 281 16.11 -5.45 30.44
CA SER A 281 14.75 -6.02 30.40
C SER A 281 14.12 -5.95 29.01
N ALA A 282 14.39 -4.90 28.24
CA ALA A 282 13.95 -4.80 26.84
C ALA A 282 14.63 -5.85 25.92
N MET A 283 15.91 -6.18 26.17
CA MET A 283 16.63 -7.23 25.44
C MET A 283 16.15 -8.64 25.84
N ASP A 284 15.95 -8.87 27.14
CA ASP A 284 15.46 -10.16 27.64
C ASP A 284 14.06 -10.47 27.07
N MET A 285 13.16 -9.50 27.08
CA MET A 285 11.84 -9.62 26.44
C MET A 285 11.96 -9.94 24.95
N ARG A 286 12.91 -9.30 24.24
CA ARG A 286 13.15 -9.59 22.82
C ARG A 286 13.51 -11.05 22.60
N ILE A 287 14.36 -11.65 23.43
CA ILE A 287 14.81 -13.04 23.28
C ILE A 287 13.64 -14.03 23.35
N VAL A 288 12.64 -13.75 24.19
CA VAL A 288 11.49 -14.65 24.40
C VAL A 288 10.45 -14.58 23.28
N LEU A 289 10.37 -13.46 22.54
CA LEU A 289 9.37 -13.23 21.48
C LEU A 289 9.60 -14.01 20.17
N GLY A 290 10.58 -14.93 20.13
CA GLY A 290 10.81 -15.85 19.01
C GLY A 290 11.84 -15.37 17.98
N GLU A 291 11.84 -16.03 16.82
CA GLU A 291 12.83 -15.81 15.77
C GLU A 291 12.73 -14.41 15.12
N PRO A 292 13.84 -13.81 14.66
CA PRO A 292 13.83 -12.55 13.93
C PRO A 292 12.95 -12.59 12.67
N GLY A 293 12.19 -11.52 12.43
CA GLY A 293 11.28 -11.40 11.29
C GLY A 293 9.91 -12.02 11.54
N PHE A 294 9.67 -12.59 12.72
CA PHE A 294 8.39 -13.17 13.08
C PHE A 294 7.34 -12.09 13.40
N ARG A 295 6.13 -12.26 12.87
CA ARG A 295 4.91 -11.54 13.27
C ARG A 295 3.96 -12.51 13.97
N GLY A 296 3.39 -12.10 15.09
CA GLY A 296 2.53 -12.96 15.89
C GLY A 296 1.32 -12.23 16.45
N ASN A 297 0.31 -13.02 16.86
CA ASN A 297 -0.84 -12.52 17.59
C ASN A 297 -0.42 -12.28 19.05
N TRP A 298 -0.61 -11.05 19.54
CA TRP A 298 -0.16 -10.66 20.88
C TRP A 298 -1.06 -11.22 22.00
N ARG A 299 -2.36 -11.43 21.74
CA ARG A 299 -3.27 -12.14 22.67
C ARG A 299 -2.80 -13.56 22.92
N GLU A 300 -2.44 -14.29 21.88
CA GLU A 300 -1.91 -15.66 21.98
C GLU A 300 -0.56 -15.68 22.69
N ALA A 301 0.36 -14.78 22.32
CA ALA A 301 1.68 -14.67 22.95
C ALA A 301 1.58 -14.36 24.46
N LEU A 302 0.65 -13.50 24.86
CA LEU A 302 0.41 -13.19 26.27
C LEU A 302 -0.09 -14.39 27.09
N GLN A 303 -0.54 -15.49 26.48
CA GLN A 303 -0.88 -16.71 27.22
C GLN A 303 0.36 -17.47 27.68
N SER A 304 1.53 -17.23 27.08
CA SER A 304 2.79 -17.85 27.47
C SER A 304 3.33 -17.28 28.78
N GLU A 305 3.57 -18.16 29.75
CA GLU A 305 4.12 -17.77 31.06
C GLU A 305 5.52 -17.13 30.98
N SER A 306 6.34 -17.52 29.98
CA SER A 306 7.66 -16.90 29.78
C SER A 306 7.54 -15.43 29.35
N ILE A 307 6.60 -15.15 28.44
CA ILE A 307 6.34 -13.80 27.92
C ILE A 307 5.74 -12.92 29.03
N LYS A 308 4.75 -13.43 29.78
CA LYS A 308 4.18 -12.70 30.93
C LYS A 308 5.25 -12.30 31.94
N ARG A 309 6.17 -13.23 32.27
CA ARG A 309 7.23 -12.97 33.24
C ARG A 309 8.17 -11.85 32.80
N GLU A 310 8.64 -11.87 31.54
CA GLU A 310 9.54 -10.82 31.05
C GLU A 310 8.82 -9.48 30.86
N LEU A 311 7.54 -9.49 30.49
CA LEU A 311 6.71 -8.29 30.44
C LEU A 311 6.55 -7.63 31.82
N VAL A 312 6.32 -8.42 32.87
CA VAL A 312 6.28 -7.91 34.26
C VAL A 312 7.63 -7.30 34.63
N ARG A 313 8.75 -7.96 34.32
CA ARG A 313 10.10 -7.44 34.58
C ARG A 313 10.38 -6.12 33.86
N LEU A 314 9.94 -6.00 32.61
CA LEU A 314 10.05 -4.77 31.83
C LEU A 314 9.24 -3.64 32.48
N THR A 315 8.00 -3.94 32.87
CA THR A 315 7.08 -2.99 33.51
C THR A 315 7.63 -2.52 34.87
N ASP A 316 8.11 -3.45 35.71
CA ASP A 316 8.75 -3.12 37.00
C ASP A 316 10.02 -2.27 36.82
N SER A 317 10.77 -2.51 35.75
CA SER A 317 11.99 -1.73 35.44
C SER A 317 11.65 -0.32 34.99
N LEU A 318 10.55 -0.17 34.25
CA LEU A 318 10.02 1.13 33.83
C LEU A 318 9.43 1.91 35.01
N ASP A 319 8.71 1.25 35.91
CA ASP A 319 8.18 1.87 37.13
C ASP A 319 9.29 2.41 38.02
N LEU A 320 10.32 1.61 38.22
CA LEU A 320 11.51 2.04 38.96
C LEU A 320 12.19 3.25 38.28
N ALA A 321 12.26 3.27 36.95
CA ALA A 321 12.84 4.39 36.21
C ALA A 321 12.00 5.66 36.37
N ILE A 322 10.67 5.57 36.30
CA ILE A 322 9.74 6.68 36.54
C ILE A 322 9.94 7.25 37.95
N ASP A 323 10.03 6.39 38.97
CA ASP A 323 10.24 6.82 40.36
C ASP A 323 11.56 7.56 40.54
N VAL A 324 12.65 7.06 39.95
CA VAL A 324 13.97 7.72 40.03
C VAL A 324 13.98 9.03 39.25
N LEU A 325 13.39 9.05 38.05
CA LEU A 325 13.28 10.26 37.23
C LEU A 325 12.45 11.34 37.93
N LYS A 326 11.40 10.96 38.65
CA LYS A 326 10.59 11.87 39.46
C LYS A 326 11.41 12.61 40.51
N LEU A 327 12.38 11.93 41.13
CA LEU A 327 13.30 12.55 42.10
C LEU A 327 14.30 13.51 41.45
N ALA A 328 14.49 13.39 40.13
CA ALA A 328 15.41 14.21 39.35
C ALA A 328 14.72 15.38 38.63
N LEU A 329 13.40 15.54 38.77
CA LEU A 329 12.65 16.62 38.12
C LEU A 329 13.21 18.01 38.48
N GLY A 330 13.34 18.87 37.48
CA GLY A 330 13.88 20.22 37.57
C GLY A 330 15.40 20.28 37.69
N ARG A 331 16.11 19.15 37.74
CA ARG A 331 17.59 19.13 37.69
C ARG A 331 18.14 19.30 36.28
N SER A 332 17.39 18.88 35.28
CA SER A 332 17.79 18.93 33.87
C SER A 332 16.56 18.82 32.98
N GLN A 333 16.57 19.58 31.88
CA GLN A 333 15.56 19.46 30.83
C GLN A 333 15.55 18.07 30.16
N LEU A 334 16.71 17.41 30.05
CA LEU A 334 16.80 16.05 29.51
C LEU A 334 16.11 15.04 30.43
N LEU A 335 16.27 15.18 31.76
CA LEU A 335 15.63 14.31 32.74
C LEU A 335 14.12 14.57 32.85
N ASP A 336 13.70 15.83 32.73
CA ASP A 336 12.28 16.19 32.69
C ASP A 336 11.59 15.58 31.45
N THR A 337 12.23 15.70 30.29
CA THR A 337 11.77 15.08 29.03
C THR A 337 11.75 13.55 29.13
N ALA A 338 12.77 12.96 29.75
CA ALA A 338 12.84 11.52 30.00
C ALA A 338 11.70 11.05 30.92
N PHE A 339 11.35 11.81 31.96
CA PHE A 339 10.23 11.50 32.85
C PHE A 339 8.89 11.49 32.10
N GLU A 340 8.63 12.50 31.28
CA GLU A 340 7.42 12.55 30.44
C GLU A 340 7.36 11.37 29.48
N ARG A 341 8.47 11.07 28.79
CA ARG A 341 8.58 9.91 27.88
C ARG A 341 8.38 8.58 28.59
N ALA A 342 8.91 8.41 29.81
CA ALA A 342 8.75 7.18 30.58
C ALA A 342 7.27 6.93 30.93
N ASN A 343 6.54 7.95 31.36
CA ASN A 343 5.10 7.85 31.62
C ASN A 343 4.29 7.54 30.34
N LEU A 344 4.65 8.17 29.21
CA LEU A 344 4.02 7.89 27.92
C LEU A 344 4.24 6.42 27.50
N ILE A 345 5.47 5.92 27.65
CA ILE A 345 5.80 4.52 27.35
C ILE A 345 5.00 3.58 28.26
N LYS A 346 4.90 3.88 29.57
CA LYS A 346 4.14 3.08 30.53
C LYS A 346 2.67 2.98 30.13
N GLY A 347 2.01 4.13 29.90
CA GLY A 347 0.61 4.16 29.49
C GLY A 347 0.36 3.39 28.18
N ARG A 348 1.31 3.40 27.25
CA ARG A 348 1.24 2.57 26.04
C ARG A 348 1.40 1.09 26.33
N ILE A 349 2.36 0.70 27.18
CA ILE A 349 2.54 -0.70 27.60
C ILE A 349 1.25 -1.21 28.26
N ASP A 350 0.67 -0.44 29.18
CA ASP A 350 -0.58 -0.82 29.85
C ASP A 350 -1.70 -1.02 28.81
N ARG A 351 -1.82 -0.10 27.84
CA ARG A 351 -2.83 -0.17 26.79
C ARG A 351 -2.66 -1.37 25.85
N VAL A 352 -1.43 -1.71 25.43
CA VAL A 352 -1.17 -2.89 24.57
C VAL A 352 -1.33 -4.20 25.32
N CYS A 353 -1.24 -4.19 26.65
CA CYS A 353 -1.43 -5.36 27.49
C CYS A 353 -2.90 -5.59 27.88
N ASP A 354 -3.74 -4.55 27.81
CA ASP A 354 -5.20 -4.67 27.97
C ASP A 354 -5.83 -5.29 26.72
N VAL A 355 -5.69 -6.62 26.61
CA VAL A 355 -6.08 -7.38 25.42
C VAL A 355 -7.54 -7.78 25.38
N ASP A 356 -8.31 -7.59 26.45
CA ASP A 356 -9.72 -8.00 26.53
C ASP A 356 -10.67 -7.04 25.77
N ILE A 357 -10.18 -5.86 25.38
CA ILE A 357 -10.97 -4.87 24.63
C ILE A 357 -11.24 -5.37 23.20
N THR A 358 -12.51 -5.40 22.79
CA THR A 358 -12.95 -5.77 21.43
C THR A 358 -12.78 -4.63 20.42
N GLY A 359 -12.89 -4.90 19.12
CA GLY A 359 -12.72 -3.88 18.08
C GLY A 359 -11.25 -3.49 17.80
N TYR A 360 -10.28 -4.21 18.35
CA TYR A 360 -8.84 -4.00 18.12
C TYR A 360 -8.12 -5.30 17.76
N SER A 361 -7.13 -5.19 16.88
CA SER A 361 -6.12 -6.20 16.62
C SER A 361 -4.90 -5.98 17.51
N TYR A 362 -4.49 -7.04 18.20
CA TYR A 362 -3.31 -7.06 19.05
C TYR A 362 -2.25 -7.96 18.40
N TRP A 363 -1.14 -7.37 18.00
CA TRP A 363 -0.08 -8.09 17.31
C TRP A 363 1.30 -7.55 17.64
N TYR A 364 2.31 -8.35 17.33
CA TYR A 364 3.70 -7.95 17.52
C TYR A 364 4.56 -8.38 16.34
N ASP A 365 5.66 -7.67 16.13
CA ASP A 365 6.72 -8.06 15.22
C ASP A 365 8.09 -8.00 15.90
N THR A 366 9.02 -8.79 15.37
CA THR A 366 10.40 -8.79 15.85
C THR A 366 11.39 -8.58 14.71
N SER A 367 12.44 -7.82 15.00
CA SER A 367 13.68 -7.72 14.21
C SER A 367 14.82 -8.37 14.98
N PRO A 368 16.02 -8.58 14.44
CA PRO A 368 17.11 -9.23 15.20
C PRO A 368 17.44 -8.56 16.56
N ARG A 369 17.18 -7.26 16.72
CA ARG A 369 17.52 -6.50 17.94
C ARG A 369 16.34 -5.87 18.67
N HIS A 370 15.17 -5.79 18.04
CA HIS A 370 14.03 -5.06 18.58
C HIS A 370 12.73 -5.83 18.41
N PHE A 371 11.74 -5.47 19.22
CA PHE A 371 10.35 -5.89 19.04
C PHE A 371 9.45 -4.65 19.02
N ALA A 372 8.28 -4.79 18.42
CA ALA A 372 7.21 -3.80 18.51
C ALA A 372 5.89 -4.50 18.85
N LEU A 373 5.13 -3.92 19.77
CA LEU A 373 3.78 -4.33 20.14
C LEU A 373 2.81 -3.31 19.55
N HIS A 374 1.74 -3.79 18.93
CA HIS A 374 0.79 -2.98 18.18
C HIS A 374 -0.64 -3.26 18.60
N ILE A 375 -1.43 -2.19 18.63
CA ILE A 375 -2.89 -2.20 18.74
C ILE A 375 -3.43 -1.49 17.52
N THR A 376 -4.16 -2.19 16.68
CA THR A 376 -4.70 -1.62 15.43
C THR A 376 -6.23 -1.66 15.51
N PRO A 377 -6.96 -0.53 15.48
CA PRO A 377 -8.42 -0.56 15.48
C PRO A 377 -8.95 -1.30 14.26
N LEU A 378 -9.91 -2.19 14.46
CA LEU A 378 -10.52 -2.99 13.39
C LEU A 378 -11.53 -2.19 12.56
N SER A 379 -12.07 -1.12 13.14
CA SER A 379 -12.87 -0.11 12.46
C SER A 379 -12.29 1.26 12.76
N VAL A 380 -12.20 2.09 11.73
CA VAL A 380 -11.83 3.50 11.84
C VAL A 380 -13.02 4.41 11.62
N ALA A 381 -14.23 3.84 11.61
CA ALA A 381 -15.46 4.53 11.25
C ALA A 381 -15.66 5.82 12.06
N ASP A 382 -15.61 5.73 13.38
CA ASP A 382 -15.87 6.89 14.26
C ASP A 382 -14.83 7.99 14.06
N LYS A 383 -13.54 7.62 14.08
CA LYS A 383 -12.43 8.56 13.89
C LYS A 383 -12.46 9.22 12.51
N PHE A 384 -12.64 8.42 11.47
CA PHE A 384 -12.66 8.93 10.10
C PHE A 384 -13.91 9.80 9.84
N HIS A 385 -15.06 9.44 10.43
CA HIS A 385 -16.28 10.24 10.38
C HIS A 385 -16.09 11.60 11.05
N GLU A 386 -15.54 11.63 12.27
CA GLU A 386 -15.22 12.87 12.99
C GLU A 386 -14.33 13.78 12.14
N GLN A 387 -13.34 13.22 11.47
CA GLN A 387 -12.45 13.98 10.59
C GLN A 387 -13.17 14.54 9.35
N ILE A 388 -14.11 13.79 8.77
CA ILE A 388 -14.96 14.28 7.67
C ILE A 388 -15.87 15.42 8.16
N GLU A 389 -16.41 15.33 9.37
CA GLU A 389 -17.27 16.37 9.95
C GLU A 389 -16.50 17.66 10.26
N ILE A 390 -15.26 17.54 10.77
CA ILE A 390 -14.37 18.67 11.02
C ILE A 390 -13.97 19.36 9.70
N LYS A 391 -13.58 18.59 8.70
CA LYS A 391 -13.14 19.09 7.39
C LYS A 391 -14.34 19.23 6.45
N GLN A 392 -15.04 20.37 6.55
CA GLN A 392 -16.12 20.73 5.63
C GLN A 392 -15.62 20.73 4.17
N GLY A 393 -16.14 19.83 3.34
CA GLY A 393 -15.67 19.66 1.97
C GLY A 393 -16.39 18.54 1.22
N ALA A 394 -16.06 18.37 -0.06
CA ALA A 394 -16.53 17.27 -0.86
C ALA A 394 -15.59 16.06 -0.74
N TRP A 395 -16.16 14.88 -0.51
CA TRP A 395 -15.42 13.65 -0.27
C TRP A 395 -15.81 12.59 -1.30
N ILE A 396 -14.92 12.30 -2.24
CA ILE A 396 -15.16 11.41 -3.36
C ILE A 396 -14.30 10.16 -3.20
N PHE A 397 -14.94 9.00 -3.15
CA PHE A 397 -14.29 7.70 -3.06
C PHE A 397 -14.56 6.91 -4.34
N THR A 398 -13.50 6.49 -5.02
CA THR A 398 -13.63 5.67 -6.23
C THR A 398 -12.61 4.54 -6.27
N SER A 399 -13.04 3.41 -6.81
CA SER A 399 -12.18 2.28 -7.15
C SER A 399 -12.90 1.37 -8.14
N ALA A 400 -12.16 0.46 -8.78
CA ALA A 400 -12.74 -0.63 -9.56
C ALA A 400 -13.58 -1.61 -8.72
N THR A 401 -13.35 -1.67 -7.40
CA THR A 401 -13.87 -2.74 -6.55
C THR A 401 -14.24 -2.20 -5.17
N LEU A 402 -15.43 -1.62 -5.04
CA LEU A 402 -15.96 -1.15 -3.74
C LEU A 402 -17.16 -1.96 -3.28
N ALA A 403 -17.95 -2.50 -4.21
CA ALA A 403 -19.16 -3.24 -3.91
C ALA A 403 -18.92 -4.75 -3.98
N VAL A 404 -19.53 -5.47 -3.04
CA VAL A 404 -19.59 -6.94 -3.02
C VAL A 404 -21.03 -7.33 -3.30
N SER A 405 -21.27 -8.07 -4.39
CA SER A 405 -22.62 -8.40 -4.86
C SER A 405 -23.55 -7.17 -5.01
N GLY A 406 -22.99 -6.01 -5.36
CA GLY A 406 -23.73 -4.74 -5.51
C GLY A 406 -23.97 -3.96 -4.22
N ASP A 407 -23.53 -4.45 -3.07
CA ASP A 407 -23.63 -3.75 -1.78
C ASP A 407 -22.31 -3.05 -1.41
N PHE A 408 -22.41 -1.77 -1.04
CA PHE A 408 -21.29 -0.91 -0.63
C PHE A 408 -21.05 -0.90 0.89
N LYS A 409 -21.94 -1.52 1.69
CA LYS A 409 -21.86 -1.50 3.16
C LYS A 409 -20.52 -1.94 3.70
N HIS A 410 -19.92 -2.99 3.10
CA HIS A 410 -18.60 -3.46 3.50
C HIS A 410 -17.54 -2.34 3.47
N PHE A 411 -17.62 -1.42 2.51
CA PHE A 411 -16.73 -0.28 2.41
C PHE A 411 -17.18 0.91 3.28
N THR A 412 -18.46 1.30 3.20
CA THR A 412 -18.97 2.49 3.89
C THR A 412 -18.94 2.34 5.40
N ASP A 413 -19.30 1.18 5.93
CA ASP A 413 -19.40 0.95 7.38
C ASP A 413 -18.02 0.95 8.05
N ARG A 414 -16.97 0.52 7.33
CA ARG A 414 -15.59 0.49 7.84
C ARG A 414 -14.97 1.88 8.00
N LEU A 415 -15.41 2.84 7.19
CA LEU A 415 -14.97 4.23 7.21
C LEU A 415 -16.00 5.19 7.82
N GLY A 416 -17.17 4.69 8.23
CA GLY A 416 -18.24 5.53 8.79
C GLY A 416 -18.82 6.52 7.78
N LEU A 417 -18.82 6.16 6.50
CA LEU A 417 -19.30 7.03 5.42
C LEU A 417 -20.83 7.07 5.39
N LYS A 418 -21.37 8.25 5.12
CA LYS A 418 -22.79 8.52 4.88
C LYS A 418 -22.94 9.20 3.52
N PRO A 419 -22.67 8.49 2.41
CA PRO A 419 -22.71 9.07 1.07
C PRO A 419 -24.10 9.59 0.72
N LYS A 420 -24.15 10.78 0.11
CA LYS A 420 -25.40 11.32 -0.48
C LYS A 420 -25.78 10.53 -1.73
N GLN A 421 -24.78 10.04 -2.47
CA GLN A 421 -24.94 9.17 -3.63
C GLN A 421 -23.93 8.03 -3.56
N GLN A 422 -24.39 6.82 -3.90
CA GLN A 422 -23.53 5.67 -4.09
C GLN A 422 -24.06 4.80 -5.24
N PHE A 423 -23.19 4.40 -6.16
CA PHE A 423 -23.58 3.58 -7.31
C PHE A 423 -22.37 2.88 -7.96
N SER A 424 -22.63 1.79 -8.66
CA SER A 424 -21.65 1.09 -9.51
C SER A 424 -21.88 1.45 -10.98
N LEU A 425 -20.80 1.66 -11.71
CA LEU A 425 -20.78 1.86 -13.15
C LEU A 425 -20.32 0.59 -13.85
N SER A 426 -21.15 0.10 -14.77
CA SER A 426 -20.82 -1.06 -15.59
C SER A 426 -19.57 -0.79 -16.45
N SER A 427 -18.76 -1.82 -16.64
CA SER A 427 -17.65 -1.75 -17.58
C SER A 427 -18.19 -1.53 -19.00
N PRO A 428 -17.55 -0.66 -19.82
CA PRO A 428 -17.94 -0.46 -21.21
C PRO A 428 -17.55 -1.62 -22.13
N PHE A 429 -16.84 -2.64 -21.63
CA PHE A 429 -16.28 -3.73 -22.42
C PHE A 429 -17.22 -4.94 -22.57
N ASP A 430 -17.13 -5.59 -23.72
CA ASP A 430 -17.90 -6.79 -24.07
C ASP A 430 -17.13 -8.05 -23.62
N TYR A 431 -17.14 -8.31 -22.31
CA TYR A 431 -16.48 -9.48 -21.73
C TYR A 431 -17.01 -10.81 -22.27
N GLU A 432 -18.24 -10.85 -22.81
CA GLU A 432 -18.81 -12.05 -23.44
C GLU A 432 -18.06 -12.43 -24.71
N LYS A 433 -17.59 -11.45 -25.47
CA LYS A 433 -16.79 -11.69 -26.68
C LYS A 433 -15.29 -11.66 -26.41
N GLN A 434 -14.83 -10.69 -25.62
CA GLN A 434 -13.42 -10.38 -25.42
C GLN A 434 -12.70 -11.33 -24.47
N ALA A 435 -13.41 -12.04 -23.58
CA ALA A 435 -12.76 -12.86 -22.56
C ALA A 435 -13.27 -14.30 -22.47
N ARG A 436 -12.40 -15.20 -22.01
CA ARG A 436 -12.79 -16.57 -21.58
C ARG A 436 -12.21 -16.87 -20.21
N LEU A 437 -13.03 -17.45 -19.33
CA LEU A 437 -12.62 -17.92 -18.02
C LEU A 437 -12.48 -19.44 -18.04
N CYS A 438 -11.29 -19.95 -17.74
CA CYS A 438 -11.05 -21.37 -17.56
C CYS A 438 -10.76 -21.72 -16.11
N VAL A 439 -11.46 -22.75 -15.62
CA VAL A 439 -11.05 -23.50 -14.43
C VAL A 439 -10.69 -24.91 -14.89
N PRO A 440 -9.40 -25.22 -15.11
CA PRO A 440 -8.99 -26.47 -15.75
C PRO A 440 -9.53 -27.72 -15.05
N ARG A 441 -9.77 -28.78 -15.82
CA ARG A 441 -10.03 -30.11 -15.25
C ARG A 441 -8.73 -30.69 -14.71
N TYR A 442 -8.86 -31.62 -13.77
CA TYR A 442 -7.74 -32.38 -13.20
C TYR A 442 -6.68 -31.48 -12.53
N LEU A 443 -7.11 -30.35 -11.97
CA LEU A 443 -6.23 -29.50 -11.17
C LEU A 443 -5.69 -30.30 -9.97
N PRO A 444 -4.39 -30.17 -9.67
CA PRO A 444 -3.80 -30.74 -8.46
C PRO A 444 -4.49 -30.18 -7.21
N GLU A 445 -4.54 -30.98 -6.15
CA GLU A 445 -5.05 -30.47 -4.87
C GLU A 445 -4.14 -29.35 -4.34
N PRO A 446 -4.72 -28.27 -3.76
CA PRO A 446 -3.95 -27.24 -3.09
C PRO A 446 -3.02 -27.85 -2.04
N ASN A 447 -1.76 -27.40 -2.00
CA ASN A 447 -0.70 -27.89 -1.10
C ASN A 447 -0.22 -29.33 -1.36
N SER A 448 -0.58 -29.96 -2.47
CA SER A 448 0.01 -31.27 -2.83
C SER A 448 1.50 -31.13 -3.23
N PRO A 449 2.37 -32.09 -2.87
CA PRO A 449 3.77 -32.07 -3.29
C PRO A 449 3.92 -32.00 -4.82
N GLY A 450 4.90 -31.23 -5.29
CA GLY A 450 5.16 -31.02 -6.72
C GLY A 450 4.04 -30.25 -7.43
N LEU A 451 3.33 -29.36 -6.72
CA LEU A 451 2.28 -28.54 -7.30
C LEU A 451 2.79 -27.71 -8.48
N ALA A 452 3.95 -27.07 -8.33
CA ALA A 452 4.57 -26.26 -9.37
C ALA A 452 4.84 -27.09 -10.65
N ASP A 453 5.44 -28.27 -10.52
CA ASP A 453 5.67 -29.20 -11.64
C ASP A 453 4.39 -29.54 -12.41
N LYS A 454 3.31 -29.83 -11.68
CA LYS A 454 2.03 -30.21 -12.28
C LYS A 454 1.40 -29.03 -13.02
N LEU A 455 1.50 -27.82 -12.45
CA LEU A 455 1.00 -26.60 -13.09
C LEU A 455 1.82 -26.25 -14.34
N VAL A 456 3.15 -26.35 -14.29
CA VAL A 456 4.03 -26.11 -15.44
C VAL A 456 3.69 -27.08 -16.58
N ARG A 457 3.58 -28.39 -16.30
CA ARG A 457 3.19 -29.38 -17.31
C ARG A 457 1.82 -29.11 -17.94
N MET A 458 0.88 -28.59 -17.16
CA MET A 458 -0.47 -28.29 -17.62
C MET A 458 -0.54 -27.01 -18.47
N LEU A 459 0.24 -26.00 -18.11
CA LEU A 459 0.08 -24.63 -18.61
C LEU A 459 1.16 -24.22 -19.62
N ALA A 460 2.32 -24.89 -19.66
CA ALA A 460 3.40 -24.54 -20.58
C ALA A 460 2.91 -24.45 -22.03
N SER A 461 2.19 -25.47 -22.50
CA SER A 461 1.62 -25.46 -23.86
C SER A 461 0.64 -24.30 -24.10
N VAL A 462 -0.11 -23.85 -23.09
CA VAL A 462 -1.04 -22.72 -23.23
C VAL A 462 -0.25 -21.41 -23.34
N ILE A 463 0.82 -21.26 -22.56
CA ILE A 463 1.68 -20.08 -22.55
C ILE A 463 2.46 -19.97 -23.87
N GLU A 464 3.03 -21.07 -24.36
CA GLU A 464 3.73 -21.11 -25.66
C GLU A 464 2.78 -20.83 -26.83
N GLU A 465 1.61 -21.45 -26.85
CA GLU A 465 0.63 -21.22 -27.92
C GLU A 465 0.06 -19.80 -27.91
N ASN A 466 0.14 -19.09 -26.76
CA ASN A 466 -0.21 -17.67 -26.65
C ASN A 466 0.96 -16.73 -27.02
N ASP A 467 2.14 -17.27 -27.34
CA ASP A 467 3.39 -16.54 -27.52
C ASP A 467 3.73 -15.67 -26.29
N GLY A 468 3.70 -16.29 -25.12
CA GLY A 468 3.88 -15.57 -23.86
C GLY A 468 2.71 -14.65 -23.61
N ARG A 469 2.94 -13.33 -23.49
CA ARG A 469 1.90 -12.31 -23.22
C ARG A 469 1.05 -12.69 -22.02
N CYS A 470 1.72 -13.26 -21.02
CA CYS A 470 1.11 -13.94 -19.88
C CYS A 470 1.55 -13.29 -18.58
N PHE A 471 0.59 -13.00 -17.71
CA PHE A 471 0.86 -12.78 -16.29
C PHE A 471 0.48 -14.03 -15.50
N PHE A 472 1.45 -14.56 -14.75
CA PHE A 472 1.23 -15.62 -13.78
C PHE A 472 1.27 -15.03 -12.38
N LEU A 473 0.08 -14.87 -11.80
CA LEU A 473 -0.14 -14.24 -10.51
C LEU A 473 -0.21 -15.29 -9.41
N CYS A 474 0.87 -15.37 -8.64
CA CYS A 474 1.02 -16.24 -7.49
C CYS A 474 0.53 -15.55 -6.22
N THR A 475 0.01 -16.35 -5.32
CA THR A 475 -0.40 -15.92 -3.97
C THR A 475 0.69 -16.10 -2.91
N SER A 476 1.84 -16.68 -3.25
CA SER A 476 3.00 -16.76 -2.36
C SER A 476 4.33 -16.56 -3.10
N HIS A 477 5.30 -15.93 -2.42
CA HIS A 477 6.65 -15.72 -2.98
C HIS A 477 7.40 -17.03 -3.21
N SER A 478 7.15 -18.05 -2.38
CA SER A 478 7.76 -19.38 -2.56
C SER A 478 7.29 -20.03 -3.86
N MET A 479 5.98 -19.99 -4.14
CA MET A 479 5.40 -20.54 -5.37
C MET A 479 5.85 -19.75 -6.60
N MET A 480 5.93 -18.42 -6.49
CA MET A 480 6.45 -17.54 -7.55
C MET A 480 7.87 -17.93 -7.97
N ARG A 481 8.79 -18.12 -7.01
CA ARG A 481 10.18 -18.52 -7.30
C ARG A 481 10.23 -19.90 -7.96
N GLU A 482 9.55 -20.88 -7.36
CA GLU A 482 9.55 -22.26 -7.87
C GLU A 482 8.96 -22.36 -9.28
N LEU A 483 7.84 -21.68 -9.54
CA LEU A 483 7.24 -21.66 -10.88
C LEU A 483 8.12 -20.93 -11.89
N GLY A 484 8.67 -19.77 -11.54
CA GLY A 484 9.50 -19.00 -12.47
C GLY A 484 10.76 -19.74 -12.90
N GLU A 485 11.44 -20.44 -11.97
CA GLU A 485 12.59 -21.28 -12.31
C GLU A 485 12.20 -22.44 -13.23
N ARG A 486 11.11 -23.16 -12.91
CA ARG A 486 10.66 -24.29 -13.73
C ARG A 486 10.14 -23.89 -15.10
N PHE A 487 9.48 -22.72 -15.21
CA PHE A 487 9.08 -22.20 -16.51
C PHE A 487 10.28 -21.82 -17.38
N ARG A 488 11.37 -21.29 -16.80
CA ARG A 488 12.62 -21.02 -17.55
C ARG A 488 13.27 -22.28 -18.12
N GLU A 489 13.12 -23.41 -17.44
CA GLU A 489 13.66 -24.69 -17.90
C GLU A 489 12.84 -25.32 -19.04
N VAL A 490 11.54 -24.99 -19.13
CA VAL A 490 10.60 -25.65 -20.03
C VAL A 490 10.20 -24.79 -21.22
N LEU A 491 10.09 -23.47 -21.04
CA LEU A 491 9.65 -22.54 -22.09
C LEU A 491 10.83 -22.00 -22.88
N ASP A 492 10.65 -21.87 -24.19
CA ASP A 492 11.59 -21.15 -25.08
C ASP A 492 11.39 -19.61 -25.03
N LEU A 493 10.45 -19.12 -24.22
CA LEU A 493 10.06 -17.71 -24.09
C LEU A 493 10.78 -17.01 -22.94
N PRO A 494 10.97 -15.68 -22.99
CA PRO A 494 11.49 -14.93 -21.85
C PRO A 494 10.59 -15.06 -20.62
N VAL A 495 11.17 -15.45 -19.48
CA VAL A 495 10.45 -15.53 -18.19
C VAL A 495 11.02 -14.49 -17.24
N LEU A 496 10.24 -13.44 -17.01
CA LEU A 496 10.51 -12.38 -16.05
C LEU A 496 9.93 -12.76 -14.68
N MET A 497 10.67 -12.48 -13.61
CA MET A 497 10.24 -12.78 -12.26
C MET A 497 10.28 -11.52 -11.39
N GLN A 498 9.22 -11.28 -10.61
CA GLN A 498 9.22 -10.19 -9.63
C GLN A 498 10.34 -10.37 -8.60
N GLY A 499 11.06 -9.29 -8.32
CA GLY A 499 12.13 -9.24 -7.32
C GLY A 499 13.54 -9.28 -7.91
N GLU A 500 13.68 -9.51 -9.22
CA GLU A 500 14.97 -9.42 -9.92
C GLU A 500 15.29 -7.97 -10.33
N MET A 501 14.25 -7.17 -10.60
CA MET A 501 14.34 -5.77 -11.05
C MET A 501 13.21 -4.94 -10.43
N SER A 502 13.27 -3.60 -10.57
CA SER A 502 12.19 -2.73 -10.11
C SER A 502 10.90 -3.00 -10.88
N LYS A 503 9.75 -2.80 -10.23
CA LYS A 503 8.43 -3.08 -10.82
C LYS A 503 8.23 -2.34 -12.15
N GLN A 504 8.65 -1.08 -12.24
CA GLN A 504 8.55 -0.28 -13.45
C GLN A 504 9.41 -0.84 -14.59
N LYS A 505 10.65 -1.23 -14.27
CA LYS A 505 11.58 -1.78 -15.27
C LYS A 505 11.16 -3.16 -15.76
N THR A 506 10.72 -4.04 -14.86
CA THR A 506 10.15 -5.35 -15.23
C THR A 506 8.96 -5.19 -16.16
N LEU A 507 8.10 -4.19 -15.93
CA LEU A 507 6.97 -3.91 -16.82
C LEU A 507 7.39 -3.31 -18.15
N ALA A 508 8.36 -2.40 -18.15
CA ALA A 508 8.92 -1.86 -19.38
C ALA A 508 9.53 -2.96 -20.24
N GLU A 509 10.32 -3.84 -19.64
CA GLU A 509 10.92 -5.00 -20.31
C GLU A 509 9.87 -6.00 -20.79
N PHE A 510 8.84 -6.30 -19.98
CA PHE A 510 7.70 -7.12 -20.41
C PHE A 510 7.02 -6.55 -21.66
N MET A 511 6.78 -5.23 -21.67
CA MET A 511 6.18 -4.54 -22.82
C MET A 511 7.10 -4.49 -24.03
N GLU A 512 8.41 -4.35 -23.84
CA GLU A 512 9.41 -4.31 -24.91
C GLU A 512 9.59 -5.68 -25.57
N LEU A 513 9.66 -6.75 -24.78
CA LEU A 513 9.78 -8.12 -25.27
C LEU A 513 8.53 -8.56 -26.04
N GLY A 514 7.34 -8.17 -25.56
CA GLY A 514 6.06 -8.44 -26.23
C GLY A 514 5.63 -9.91 -26.24
N ASN A 515 6.50 -10.86 -25.89
CA ASN A 515 6.23 -12.31 -25.85
C ASN A 515 6.68 -12.98 -24.53
N ALA A 516 6.77 -12.21 -23.45
CA ALA A 516 7.27 -12.71 -22.18
C ALA A 516 6.18 -13.35 -21.29
N LEU A 517 6.61 -14.22 -20.37
CA LEU A 517 5.86 -14.63 -19.19
C LEU A 517 6.35 -13.83 -17.99
N LEU A 518 5.45 -13.12 -17.30
CA LEU A 518 5.77 -12.48 -16.04
C LEU A 518 5.19 -13.27 -14.86
N VAL A 519 6.05 -13.79 -13.99
CA VAL A 519 5.67 -14.49 -12.76
C VAL A 519 5.82 -13.54 -11.57
N ALA A 520 4.70 -13.22 -10.91
CA ALA A 520 4.67 -12.20 -9.86
C ALA A 520 3.66 -12.53 -8.75
N THR A 521 3.75 -11.82 -7.62
CA THR A 521 2.81 -11.93 -6.49
C THR A 521 1.73 -10.85 -6.48
N GLY A 522 0.95 -10.78 -5.39
CA GLY A 522 -0.06 -9.74 -5.07
C GLY A 522 0.31 -8.31 -5.50
N ALA A 523 1.59 -7.92 -5.40
CA ALA A 523 2.05 -6.59 -5.80
C ALA A 523 1.79 -6.24 -7.29
N PHE A 524 1.63 -7.24 -8.15
CA PHE A 524 1.30 -7.06 -9.58
C PHE A 524 -0.21 -7.15 -9.89
N TRP A 525 -1.03 -7.37 -8.88
CA TRP A 525 -2.49 -7.38 -9.03
C TRP A 525 -3.04 -5.95 -9.18
N GLU A 526 -2.28 -4.96 -8.71
CA GLU A 526 -2.70 -3.56 -8.63
C GLU A 526 -1.67 -2.57 -9.20
N GLY A 527 -2.17 -1.44 -9.73
CA GLY A 527 -1.34 -0.30 -10.14
C GLY A 527 -0.41 -0.57 -11.33
N ILE A 528 -0.85 -1.36 -12.32
CA ILE A 528 -0.09 -1.69 -13.53
C ILE A 528 -0.95 -1.39 -14.76
N ASP A 529 -0.42 -0.62 -15.72
CA ASP A 529 -1.02 -0.35 -17.03
C ASP A 529 -0.28 -1.01 -18.21
N VAL A 530 -0.69 -2.23 -18.60
CA VAL A 530 -0.25 -2.88 -19.85
C VAL A 530 -1.43 -2.83 -20.82
N ARG A 531 -1.28 -2.14 -21.94
CA ARG A 531 -2.35 -1.95 -22.93
C ARG A 531 -2.10 -2.78 -24.19
N GLY A 532 -3.19 -3.18 -24.84
CA GLY A 532 -3.16 -3.87 -26.12
C GLY A 532 -2.66 -5.31 -26.01
N ASP A 533 -2.09 -5.80 -27.10
CA ASP A 533 -1.80 -7.23 -27.28
C ASP A 533 -0.71 -7.77 -26.34
N ALA A 534 0.04 -6.91 -25.66
CA ALA A 534 1.14 -7.30 -24.77
C ALA A 534 0.69 -8.19 -23.59
N LEU A 535 -0.59 -8.16 -23.19
CA LEU A 535 -1.15 -9.04 -22.17
C LEU A 535 -2.49 -9.63 -22.63
N SER A 536 -2.47 -10.89 -23.04
CA SER A 536 -3.67 -11.62 -23.51
C SER A 536 -4.03 -12.80 -22.62
N CYS A 537 -3.23 -13.14 -21.61
CA CYS A 537 -3.54 -14.22 -20.69
C CYS A 537 -3.13 -13.88 -19.26
N VAL A 538 -4.06 -14.09 -18.32
CA VAL A 538 -3.83 -13.95 -16.89
C VAL A 538 -4.11 -15.29 -16.23
N ILE A 539 -3.11 -15.82 -15.52
CA ILE A 539 -3.16 -17.10 -14.83
C ILE A 539 -3.02 -16.83 -13.33
N ILE A 540 -3.92 -17.41 -12.53
CA ILE A 540 -3.92 -17.28 -11.06
C ILE A 540 -3.77 -18.67 -10.45
N ASP A 541 -2.75 -18.84 -9.61
CA ASP A 541 -2.40 -20.14 -9.02
C ASP A 541 -3.49 -20.67 -8.07
N LYS A 542 -4.01 -19.80 -7.21
CA LYS A 542 -5.09 -20.12 -6.25
C LYS A 542 -5.91 -18.87 -5.92
N LEU A 543 -7.10 -19.08 -5.34
CA LEU A 543 -7.92 -17.97 -4.87
C LEU A 543 -7.15 -17.10 -3.84
N PRO A 544 -7.19 -15.77 -3.97
CA PRO A 544 -6.35 -14.83 -3.21
C PRO A 544 -6.87 -14.60 -1.80
N PHE A 545 -6.90 -15.63 -0.99
CA PHE A 545 -7.13 -15.48 0.44
C PHE A 545 -5.88 -14.89 1.10
N THR A 546 -6.08 -13.86 1.92
CA THR A 546 -5.06 -13.33 2.82
C THR A 546 -4.49 -14.45 3.68
N ALA A 547 -3.18 -14.41 3.91
CA ALA A 547 -2.48 -15.45 4.62
C ALA A 547 -3.04 -15.62 6.06
N PRO A 548 -3.27 -16.85 6.56
CA PRO A 548 -3.87 -17.07 7.87
C PRO A 548 -3.06 -16.52 9.05
N ASP A 549 -1.77 -16.29 8.86
CA ASP A 549 -0.83 -15.68 9.79
C ASP A 549 -0.85 -14.14 9.76
N ASP A 550 -1.59 -13.53 8.82
CA ASP A 550 -1.79 -12.09 8.79
C ASP A 550 -2.47 -11.61 10.10
N PRO A 551 -1.83 -10.70 10.86
CA PRO A 551 -2.34 -10.30 12.16
C PRO A 551 -3.66 -9.52 12.09
N LEU A 552 -3.87 -8.73 11.04
CA LEU A 552 -5.09 -7.95 10.86
C LEU A 552 -6.27 -8.87 10.56
N LEU A 553 -6.07 -9.84 9.66
CA LEU A 553 -7.05 -10.86 9.34
C LEU A 553 -7.43 -11.70 10.58
N LYS A 554 -6.43 -12.19 11.32
CA LYS A 554 -6.69 -12.97 12.55
C LYS A 554 -7.57 -12.22 13.54
N ALA A 555 -7.25 -10.95 13.77
CA ALA A 555 -8.02 -10.13 14.69
C ALA A 555 -9.43 -9.84 14.19
N ARG A 556 -9.63 -9.63 12.88
CA ARG A 556 -10.97 -9.52 12.28
C ARG A 556 -11.77 -10.81 12.47
N ILE A 557 -11.12 -11.96 12.27
CA ILE A 557 -11.75 -13.25 12.47
C ILE A 557 -12.18 -13.42 13.94
N GLU A 558 -11.32 -13.05 14.87
CA GLU A 558 -11.60 -13.12 16.30
C GLU A 558 -12.74 -12.19 16.72
N ASP A 559 -12.71 -10.93 16.29
CA ASP A 559 -13.75 -9.94 16.59
C ASP A 559 -15.10 -10.30 15.97
N CYS A 560 -15.11 -10.79 14.73
CA CYS A 560 -16.33 -11.32 14.09
C CYS A 560 -16.93 -12.48 14.89
N ARG A 561 -16.10 -13.43 15.37
CA ARG A 561 -16.57 -14.52 16.24
C ARG A 561 -17.15 -13.99 17.55
N LEU A 562 -16.49 -13.01 18.18
CA LEU A 562 -16.96 -12.41 19.43
C LEU A 562 -18.31 -11.70 19.27
N ARG A 563 -18.61 -11.17 18.08
CA ARG A 563 -19.92 -10.59 17.74
C ARG A 563 -20.96 -11.62 17.31
N GLY A 564 -20.60 -12.91 17.27
CA GLY A 564 -21.48 -14.00 16.84
C GLY A 564 -21.68 -14.12 15.33
N GLY A 565 -20.81 -13.49 14.52
CA GLY A 565 -20.81 -13.59 13.06
C GLY A 565 -20.02 -14.78 12.52
N GLU A 566 -20.04 -14.96 11.20
CA GLU A 566 -19.31 -16.02 10.48
C GLU A 566 -18.09 -15.43 9.73
N PRO A 567 -16.86 -15.53 10.28
CA PRO A 567 -15.70 -14.81 9.75
C PRO A 567 -15.34 -15.16 8.31
N PHE A 568 -15.56 -16.42 7.92
CA PHE A 568 -15.24 -16.87 6.58
C PHE A 568 -16.15 -16.17 5.55
N ALA A 569 -17.43 -16.00 5.87
CA ALA A 569 -18.41 -15.35 5.00
C ALA A 569 -18.33 -13.83 5.05
N GLU A 570 -18.13 -13.25 6.24
CA GLU A 570 -18.23 -11.80 6.46
C GLU A 570 -16.90 -11.06 6.28
N VAL A 571 -15.76 -11.73 6.42
CA VAL A 571 -14.43 -11.10 6.33
C VAL A 571 -13.64 -11.69 5.16
N GLN A 572 -13.41 -13.01 5.15
CA GLN A 572 -12.45 -13.61 4.22
C GLN A 572 -12.93 -13.62 2.76
N ILE A 573 -14.22 -13.92 2.52
CA ILE A 573 -14.79 -13.94 1.17
C ILE A 573 -14.79 -12.55 0.52
N PRO A 574 -15.32 -11.49 1.17
CA PRO A 574 -15.28 -10.13 0.61
C PRO A 574 -13.88 -9.67 0.19
N ASP A 575 -12.89 -9.82 1.07
CA ASP A 575 -11.50 -9.39 0.81
C ASP A 575 -10.89 -10.16 -0.37
N ALA A 576 -11.10 -11.48 -0.43
CA ALA A 576 -10.61 -12.30 -1.53
C ALA A 576 -11.32 -12.01 -2.87
N VAL A 577 -12.61 -11.68 -2.85
CA VAL A 577 -13.36 -11.28 -4.05
C VAL A 577 -12.86 -9.95 -4.60
N ILE A 578 -12.64 -8.96 -3.74
CA ILE A 578 -12.08 -7.66 -4.11
C ILE A 578 -10.72 -7.85 -4.77
N THR A 579 -9.83 -8.62 -4.14
CA THR A 579 -8.50 -8.93 -4.66
C THR A 579 -8.58 -9.65 -6.00
N LEU A 580 -9.47 -10.64 -6.15
CA LEU A 580 -9.67 -11.33 -7.44
C LEU A 580 -10.12 -10.37 -8.54
N LYS A 581 -11.11 -9.52 -8.28
CA LYS A 581 -11.59 -8.54 -9.26
C LYS A 581 -10.45 -7.62 -9.73
N GLN A 582 -9.55 -7.20 -8.84
CA GLN A 582 -8.38 -6.37 -9.17
C GLN A 582 -7.42 -7.07 -10.12
N GLY A 583 -7.12 -8.36 -9.87
CA GLY A 583 -6.31 -9.18 -10.77
C GLY A 583 -6.96 -9.39 -12.15
N VAL A 584 -8.27 -9.64 -12.19
CA VAL A 584 -9.03 -9.83 -13.45
C VAL A 584 -9.15 -8.55 -14.26
N GLY A 585 -9.25 -7.40 -13.58
CA GLY A 585 -9.31 -6.08 -14.21
C GLY A 585 -8.06 -5.71 -15.01
N ARG A 586 -7.02 -6.55 -15.02
CA ARG A 586 -5.80 -6.40 -15.83
C ARG A 586 -5.93 -6.93 -17.25
N LEU A 587 -6.87 -7.86 -17.49
CA LEU A 587 -6.99 -8.59 -18.75
C LEU A 587 -7.59 -7.75 -19.88
N ILE A 588 -8.68 -7.03 -19.61
CA ILE A 588 -9.42 -6.24 -20.62
C ILE A 588 -9.45 -4.78 -20.21
N ARG A 589 -8.88 -3.91 -21.05
CA ARG A 589 -8.67 -2.47 -20.80
C ARG A 589 -9.01 -1.58 -21.99
N ASP A 590 -9.11 -2.17 -23.17
CA ASP A 590 -9.59 -1.54 -24.40
C ASP A 590 -10.73 -2.38 -25.04
N GLN A 591 -11.46 -1.78 -25.98
CA GLN A 591 -12.51 -2.46 -26.74
C GLN A 591 -11.95 -3.51 -27.71
N LYS A 592 -10.67 -3.40 -28.05
CA LYS A 592 -9.97 -4.37 -28.91
C LYS A 592 -9.25 -5.47 -28.14
N ASP A 593 -9.09 -5.31 -26.82
CA ASP A 593 -8.38 -6.31 -26.02
C ASP A 593 -9.13 -7.64 -26.06
N HIS A 594 -8.37 -8.72 -26.07
CA HIS A 594 -8.91 -10.07 -26.11
C HIS A 594 -8.01 -10.97 -25.28
N GLY A 595 -8.60 -11.80 -24.41
CA GLY A 595 -7.75 -12.63 -23.56
C GLY A 595 -8.42 -13.67 -22.68
N ALA A 596 -7.60 -14.53 -22.11
CA ALA A 596 -8.02 -15.63 -21.26
C ALA A 596 -7.66 -15.39 -19.79
N LEU A 597 -8.60 -15.70 -18.91
CA LEU A 597 -8.38 -15.81 -17.47
C LEU A 597 -8.36 -17.30 -17.09
N ILE A 598 -7.27 -17.79 -16.53
CA ILE A 598 -7.14 -19.17 -16.06
C ILE A 598 -6.99 -19.15 -14.54
N ILE A 599 -7.92 -19.78 -13.83
CA ILE A 599 -7.85 -19.92 -12.37
C ILE A 599 -7.59 -21.38 -12.02
N CYS A 600 -6.42 -21.64 -11.43
CA CYS A 600 -5.95 -22.96 -11.06
C CYS A 600 -6.45 -23.44 -9.69
N ASP A 601 -7.67 -23.07 -9.32
CA ASP A 601 -8.28 -23.41 -8.04
C ASP A 601 -9.64 -24.11 -8.20
N ASN A 602 -9.68 -25.40 -7.89
CA ASN A 602 -10.90 -26.20 -8.00
C ASN A 602 -11.99 -25.77 -6.99
N ARG A 603 -11.63 -25.03 -5.92
CA ARG A 603 -12.59 -24.53 -4.93
C ARG A 603 -13.61 -23.56 -5.54
N LEU A 604 -13.25 -22.90 -6.64
CA LEU A 604 -14.17 -22.04 -7.39
C LEU A 604 -15.39 -22.80 -7.95
N VAL A 605 -15.27 -24.12 -8.15
CA VAL A 605 -16.34 -24.98 -8.67
C VAL A 605 -16.91 -25.90 -7.57
N THR A 606 -16.09 -26.36 -6.64
CA THR A 606 -16.49 -27.39 -5.66
C THR A 606 -17.06 -26.85 -4.36
N ARG A 607 -16.83 -25.57 -4.04
CA ARG A 607 -17.32 -24.94 -2.80
C ARG A 607 -18.46 -23.98 -3.10
N ASP A 608 -19.44 -23.91 -2.18
CA ASP A 608 -20.63 -23.06 -2.33
C ASP A 608 -20.29 -21.58 -2.54
N TYR A 609 -19.26 -21.10 -1.83
CA TYR A 609 -18.78 -19.72 -1.97
C TYR A 609 -18.19 -19.40 -3.35
N GLY A 610 -17.85 -20.41 -4.16
CA GLY A 610 -17.38 -20.21 -5.53
C GLY A 610 -18.38 -19.44 -6.39
N GLY A 611 -19.68 -19.59 -6.11
CA GLY A 611 -20.73 -18.80 -6.74
C GLY A 611 -20.60 -17.30 -6.50
N THR A 612 -20.18 -16.89 -5.29
CA THR A 612 -19.95 -15.47 -4.93
C THR A 612 -18.79 -14.87 -5.72
N PHE A 613 -17.68 -15.61 -5.87
CA PHE A 613 -16.56 -15.18 -6.71
C PHE A 613 -16.99 -15.03 -8.17
N LEU A 614 -17.65 -16.06 -8.72
CA LEU A 614 -18.09 -16.07 -10.12
C LEU A 614 -19.17 -15.03 -10.43
N GLY A 615 -20.07 -14.74 -9.48
CA GLY A 615 -21.10 -13.70 -9.60
C GLY A 615 -20.56 -12.28 -9.43
N SER A 616 -19.37 -12.14 -8.86
CA SER A 616 -18.69 -10.85 -8.69
C SER A 616 -17.82 -10.48 -9.89
N LEU A 617 -17.44 -11.44 -10.73
CA LEU A 617 -16.70 -11.17 -11.97
C LEU A 617 -17.62 -10.63 -13.07
N PRO A 618 -17.07 -9.92 -14.07
CA PRO A 618 -17.81 -9.61 -15.30
C PRO A 618 -18.39 -10.88 -15.94
N PRO A 619 -19.41 -10.76 -16.83
CA PRO A 619 -20.07 -11.90 -17.47
C PRO A 619 -19.14 -12.58 -18.50
N ILE A 620 -18.09 -13.24 -18.02
CA ILE A 620 -17.08 -13.93 -18.82
C ILE A 620 -17.55 -15.38 -19.08
N PRO A 621 -17.65 -15.83 -20.34
CA PRO A 621 -18.00 -17.20 -20.67
C PRO A 621 -17.00 -18.19 -20.08
N ARG A 622 -17.54 -19.26 -19.51
CA ARG A 622 -16.79 -20.20 -18.67
C ARG A 622 -16.52 -21.50 -19.42
N THR A 623 -15.32 -22.03 -19.27
CA THR A 623 -14.91 -23.34 -19.77
C THR A 623 -14.11 -24.09 -18.71
N ARG A 624 -14.02 -25.41 -18.84
CA ARG A 624 -13.08 -26.24 -18.08
C ARG A 624 -12.01 -26.89 -18.96
N ASP A 625 -12.06 -26.59 -20.25
CA ASP A 625 -11.22 -27.16 -21.28
C ASP A 625 -10.17 -26.13 -21.72
N LEU A 626 -8.90 -26.49 -21.56
CA LEU A 626 -7.76 -25.65 -21.96
C LEU A 626 -7.61 -25.57 -23.47
N GLU A 627 -8.05 -26.57 -24.24
CA GLU A 627 -7.98 -26.54 -25.70
C GLU A 627 -8.90 -25.46 -26.29
N ARG A 628 -10.04 -25.20 -25.63
CA ARG A 628 -10.90 -24.06 -25.98
C ARG A 628 -10.23 -22.72 -25.72
N ILE A 629 -9.38 -22.62 -24.69
CA ILE A 629 -8.61 -21.41 -24.40
C ILE A 629 -7.53 -21.19 -25.45
N LYS A 630 -6.76 -22.23 -25.78
CA LYS A 630 -5.76 -22.18 -26.85
C LYS A 630 -6.36 -21.76 -28.18
N THR A 631 -7.50 -22.36 -28.54
CA THR A 631 -8.23 -22.00 -29.77
C THR A 631 -8.66 -20.53 -29.73
N PHE A 632 -9.26 -20.10 -28.63
CA PHE A 632 -9.68 -18.71 -28.44
C PHE A 632 -8.52 -17.73 -28.60
N LEU A 633 -7.39 -17.97 -27.93
CA LEU A 633 -6.20 -17.12 -28.01
C LEU A 633 -5.55 -17.10 -29.41
N LYS A 634 -5.67 -18.20 -30.18
CA LYS A 634 -5.15 -18.30 -31.56
C LYS A 634 -6.01 -17.62 -32.62
N THR A 635 -7.33 -17.57 -32.43
CA THR A 635 -8.28 -17.25 -33.51
C THR A 635 -8.18 -15.79 -34.00
N GLU A 636 -7.52 -14.89 -33.25
CA GLU A 636 -7.41 -13.47 -33.60
C GLU A 636 -5.99 -12.88 -33.45
N GLN A 637 -4.92 -13.69 -33.53
CA GLN A 637 -3.61 -13.09 -33.87
C GLN A 637 -3.79 -12.41 -35.25
N PRO A 638 -3.67 -11.08 -35.37
CA PRO A 638 -3.69 -10.46 -36.69
C PRO A 638 -2.56 -11.09 -37.50
N ALA A 639 -2.86 -11.53 -38.73
CA ALA A 639 -1.84 -12.01 -39.64
C ALA A 639 -0.73 -10.95 -39.69
N ALA A 640 0.50 -11.35 -39.36
CA ALA A 640 1.66 -10.50 -39.49
C ALA A 640 1.84 -10.20 -40.99
N ASP A 641 1.46 -9.00 -41.42
CA ASP A 641 1.85 -8.42 -42.71
C ASP A 641 3.22 -7.73 -42.60
#